data_AF-A0A926E3L9-F1
#
_entry.id   AF-A0A926E3L9-F1
#
_cell.length_a   1.000
_cell.length_b   1.000
_cell.length_c   1.000
_cell.angle_alpha   90.00
_cell.angle_beta   90.00
_cell.angle_gamma   90.00
#
_symmetry.space_group_name_H-M   'P 1'
#
loop_
_entity.id
_entity.type
_entity.pdbx_description
1 polymer ?
#
loop_
_entity_poly.entity_id
_entity_poly.type
_entity_poly.pdbx_seq_one_letter_code
_entity_poly.pdbx_strand_id
1 'polypeptide(L)'
;MRFKVEGREIKQHDTMIGVTGDNQVEVYEFELPRIYNGVDLYSSGIAYVLFKSSCGEPGYVPISEDDRKLEGDRMILTWRVGNQVTQTEGFLHVALKFSGLESELWHSLPTRFIVAGTIQDASPQPAVFARSNLMLRTANPDTEPPITITERKINIPTAIQNIAVQNDENSEEVKLILPRFFDGNDLSLYTITMVCQNSENGRSIVSFSPQVGNSEITLWWTLKPPQTSYPGKLNLQLKVEGNGADGSHFLWQSEGDSAVNILRALDGEPVIPVTPDIYDQFLTQASSLVQEAKGYSESASSSASSALSSKNAAKTHETNAANSASEASASANAANASAQSAAQSATASQNSATAAENSASDAQASATSAANSATASESSAGEAMLFATNAQGYAAQAEASKNSAAQSATAAAASAEMFEQAILVTDWNDAIKPGFYYSDNNAANVPTFEGAAGGTGLYGLVFSYGEQVRQVVMPRFGSGCKIRFCGGPFTWYPWMQFAPNATTDTAGFMSAADKAKLDGVESNANNYVHPTDSGNKHVPHGGESGQILRWNSDGEAIWDNEVDAYTKSDSRQAFANAFVGEKSGAMVILPDVAENTLLLKAAVQGATTEVLANPEAEKSPDNIASISGVEPTKVTVCGKNLLPYKFESDTQTSFGITATKNADGSITIQGVNDGTGASSIYLARSNLEIRLPAGTYTLSAGTLPSGVSFYITPGYKTGTFTLQEAAEFTIAYFNISLNTDLSAGITVYPQLEVGSTATSYEPYTGSDYPLLALEPLMSLSNGVCDEYDAVTGVETRRIGKKTLDGTENWNILSDQCNETSSFFYLGLPMGGGIVDCTHLICRTIVSGSETYTYDGIYGNAVGGTLYIRLNHSHNITTAEGLKEWLAAQHAAGTPVTIYYELQTPTTTQHDPQTVPAVYPTTTVYADAGEIDVAYNRDSNKIINQLTSAIIALGGTLDV
;
A
#
# COMPACT_ATOMS: atom_id res chain seq x y z
N MET A 1 -39.66 23.78 -67.56
CA MET A 1 -40.24 24.22 -68.86
C MET A 1 -40.24 25.75 -68.97
N ARG A 2 -40.05 26.35 -70.17
CA ARG A 2 -39.92 27.82 -70.34
C ARG A 2 -41.12 28.45 -71.08
N PHE A 3 -41.73 29.47 -70.47
CA PHE A 3 -42.89 30.21 -70.98
C PHE A 3 -42.51 31.62 -71.47
N LYS A 4 -42.97 32.01 -72.65
CA LYS A 4 -42.75 33.38 -73.17
C LYS A 4 -43.81 34.34 -72.62
N VAL A 5 -43.37 35.52 -72.19
CA VAL A 5 -44.24 36.63 -71.78
C VAL A 5 -44.14 37.75 -72.82
N GLU A 6 -45.22 37.97 -73.56
CA GLU A 6 -45.28 39.01 -74.58
C GLU A 6 -46.17 40.16 -74.10
N GLY A 7 -45.60 41.35 -73.97
CA GLY A 7 -46.29 42.48 -73.38
C GLY A 7 -46.59 42.22 -71.89
N ARG A 8 -47.83 41.82 -71.58
CA ARG A 8 -48.26 41.39 -70.23
C ARG A 8 -48.83 39.97 -70.21
N GLU A 9 -48.86 39.27 -71.33
CA GLU A 9 -49.53 37.96 -71.44
C GLU A 9 -48.50 36.83 -71.35
N ILE A 10 -48.72 35.87 -70.46
CA ILE A 10 -47.95 34.62 -70.40
C ILE A 10 -48.53 33.68 -71.45
N LYS A 11 -47.77 33.41 -72.52
CA LYS A 11 -48.20 32.65 -73.71
C LYS A 11 -48.24 31.14 -73.43
N GLN A 12 -49.18 30.69 -72.60
CA GLN A 12 -49.66 29.31 -72.52
C GLN A 12 -50.88 29.24 -71.59
N HIS A 13 -51.83 28.34 -71.81
CA HIS A 13 -52.97 28.11 -70.91
C HIS A 13 -53.11 26.60 -70.63
N ASP A 14 -53.54 26.26 -69.41
CA ASP A 14 -53.89 24.90 -68.98
C ASP A 14 -52.74 23.89 -68.87
N THR A 15 -51.52 24.37 -68.64
CA THR A 15 -50.37 23.50 -68.35
C THR A 15 -50.51 22.91 -66.94
N MET A 16 -50.31 21.60 -66.82
CA MET A 16 -50.20 20.91 -65.53
C MET A 16 -48.88 21.28 -64.85
N ILE A 17 -48.90 21.65 -63.58
CA ILE A 17 -47.74 22.18 -62.84
C ILE A 17 -47.39 21.41 -61.57
N GLY A 18 -48.11 20.33 -61.27
CA GLY A 18 -47.86 19.47 -60.11
C GLY A 18 -49.08 18.66 -59.68
N VAL A 19 -48.86 17.72 -58.77
CA VAL A 19 -49.87 16.91 -58.06
C VAL A 19 -50.06 17.48 -56.66
N THR A 20 -51.25 17.27 -56.08
CA THR A 20 -51.59 17.78 -54.75
C THR A 20 -50.56 17.31 -53.71
N GLY A 21 -49.93 18.25 -53.02
CA GLY A 21 -48.90 17.97 -52.00
C GLY A 21 -47.44 18.03 -52.48
N ASP A 22 -47.19 18.11 -53.79
CA ASP A 22 -45.82 18.26 -54.31
C ASP A 22 -45.10 19.46 -53.69
N ASN A 23 -43.80 19.32 -53.39
CA ASN A 23 -42.98 20.42 -52.91
C ASN A 23 -41.62 20.47 -53.61
N GLN A 24 -41.33 21.58 -54.27
CA GLN A 24 -40.08 21.87 -54.99
C GLN A 24 -39.74 20.89 -56.13
N VAL A 25 -40.76 20.27 -56.71
CA VAL A 25 -40.59 19.17 -57.67
C VAL A 25 -40.41 19.66 -59.10
N GLU A 26 -41.05 20.79 -59.43
CA GLU A 26 -41.15 21.30 -60.79
C GLU A 26 -40.47 22.66 -60.91
N VAL A 27 -39.74 22.84 -62.01
CA VAL A 27 -39.06 24.10 -62.30
C VAL A 27 -39.55 24.71 -63.61
N TYR A 28 -40.18 25.87 -63.50
CA TYR A 28 -40.68 26.64 -64.63
C TYR A 28 -39.89 27.92 -64.82
N GLU A 29 -39.65 28.32 -66.06
CA GLU A 29 -38.97 29.55 -66.40
C GLU A 29 -39.92 30.49 -67.14
N PHE A 30 -39.92 31.77 -66.78
CA PHE A 30 -40.64 32.81 -67.52
C PHE A 30 -39.65 33.71 -68.24
N GLU A 31 -39.76 33.78 -69.56
CA GLU A 31 -38.93 34.61 -70.43
C GLU A 31 -39.69 35.89 -70.81
N LEU A 32 -39.21 37.05 -70.38
CA LEU A 32 -39.85 38.34 -70.59
C LEU A 32 -38.84 39.41 -71.03
N PRO A 33 -39.25 40.50 -71.72
CA PRO A 33 -38.34 41.58 -72.06
C PRO A 33 -37.78 42.24 -70.80
N ARG A 34 -36.48 42.56 -70.79
CA ARG A 34 -35.82 43.26 -69.68
C ARG A 34 -36.41 44.66 -69.48
N ILE A 35 -36.65 45.38 -70.56
CA ILE A 35 -37.18 46.75 -70.53
C ILE A 35 -38.64 46.73 -71.01
N TYR A 36 -39.54 47.27 -70.18
CA TYR A 36 -40.94 47.44 -70.52
C TYR A 36 -41.36 48.90 -70.31
N ASN A 37 -41.83 49.57 -71.37
CA ASN A 37 -42.22 51.00 -71.35
C ASN A 37 -41.17 51.95 -70.73
N GLY A 38 -39.88 51.65 -70.90
CA GLY A 38 -38.78 52.46 -70.38
C GLY A 38 -38.30 52.09 -68.97
N VAL A 39 -38.95 51.14 -68.30
CA VAL A 39 -38.57 50.64 -66.97
C VAL A 39 -37.78 49.34 -67.10
N ASP A 40 -36.62 49.26 -66.43
CA ASP A 40 -35.78 48.06 -66.35
C ASP A 40 -36.32 47.12 -65.25
N LEU A 41 -36.96 46.02 -65.67
CA LEU A 41 -37.56 45.04 -64.77
C LEU A 41 -36.52 44.18 -64.04
N TYR A 42 -35.26 44.16 -64.48
CA TYR A 42 -34.21 43.34 -63.89
C TYR A 42 -33.52 44.02 -62.69
N SER A 43 -33.19 45.31 -62.82
CA SER A 43 -32.32 46.02 -61.86
C SER A 43 -33.05 46.72 -60.71
N SER A 44 -34.38 46.83 -60.78
CA SER A 44 -35.09 47.86 -60.00
C SER A 44 -36.23 47.35 -59.10
N GLY A 45 -36.45 46.03 -58.92
CA GLY A 45 -37.54 45.56 -58.05
C GLY A 45 -37.49 44.09 -57.64
N ILE A 46 -38.32 43.70 -56.67
CA ILE A 46 -38.53 42.31 -56.23
C ILE A 46 -39.63 41.68 -57.12
N ALA A 47 -39.35 40.51 -57.68
CA ALA A 47 -40.24 39.72 -58.50
C ALA A 47 -40.99 38.69 -57.66
N TYR A 48 -42.27 38.52 -57.96
CA TYR A 48 -43.17 37.59 -57.29
C TYR A 48 -43.97 36.81 -58.32
N VAL A 49 -44.23 35.54 -58.00
CA VAL A 49 -45.31 34.77 -58.62
C VAL A 49 -46.53 34.91 -57.73
N LEU A 50 -47.52 35.67 -58.19
CA LEU A 50 -48.83 35.73 -57.56
C LEU A 50 -49.64 34.52 -58.00
N PHE A 51 -50.38 33.93 -57.08
CA PHE A 51 -51.26 32.82 -57.40
C PHE A 51 -52.59 32.92 -56.66
N LYS A 52 -53.63 32.29 -57.23
CA LYS A 52 -54.93 32.09 -56.60
C LYS A 52 -55.42 30.68 -56.93
N SER A 53 -55.61 29.87 -55.90
CA SER A 53 -56.08 28.49 -56.02
C SER A 53 -57.57 28.41 -56.37
N SER A 54 -58.05 27.20 -56.68
CA SER A 54 -59.44 26.90 -57.00
C SER A 54 -60.41 27.22 -55.85
N CYS A 55 -59.94 27.19 -54.60
CA CYS A 55 -60.72 27.56 -53.40
C CYS A 55 -60.72 29.07 -53.08
N GLY A 56 -59.96 29.88 -53.83
CA GLY A 56 -60.07 31.34 -53.82
C GLY A 56 -59.07 32.10 -52.95
N GLU A 57 -58.15 31.42 -52.27
CA GLU A 57 -57.11 32.06 -51.44
C GLU A 57 -56.00 32.67 -52.32
N PRO A 58 -55.77 34.00 -52.27
CA PRO A 58 -54.67 34.64 -52.98
C PRO A 58 -53.36 34.53 -52.19
N GLY A 59 -52.26 34.19 -52.87
CA GLY A 59 -50.93 34.11 -52.29
C GLY A 59 -49.85 34.66 -53.21
N TYR A 60 -48.62 34.70 -52.71
CA TYR A 60 -47.45 35.09 -53.51
C TYR A 60 -46.21 34.28 -53.12
N VAL A 61 -45.33 34.04 -54.10
CA VAL A 61 -44.00 33.44 -53.92
C VAL A 61 -42.95 34.46 -54.39
N PRO A 62 -42.05 34.95 -53.52
CA PRO A 62 -40.94 35.79 -53.96
C PRO A 62 -39.95 34.97 -54.78
N ILE A 63 -39.46 35.53 -55.89
CA ILE A 63 -38.37 34.95 -56.69
C ILE A 63 -37.06 35.55 -56.20
N SER A 64 -36.11 34.70 -55.79
CA SER A 64 -34.78 35.10 -55.32
C SER A 64 -34.01 35.84 -56.42
N GLU A 65 -32.92 36.54 -56.06
CA GLU A 65 -32.05 37.16 -57.09
C GLU A 65 -31.32 36.11 -57.94
N ASP A 66 -30.93 34.98 -57.34
CA ASP A 66 -30.21 33.89 -58.02
C ASP A 66 -31.07 33.16 -59.06
N ASP A 67 -32.39 33.16 -58.87
CA ASP A 67 -33.38 32.62 -59.80
C ASP A 67 -33.78 33.64 -60.90
N ARG A 68 -33.05 34.75 -61.06
CA ARG A 68 -33.23 35.72 -62.16
C ARG A 68 -31.97 35.80 -62.99
N LYS A 69 -32.10 35.61 -64.30
CA LYS A 69 -30.95 35.63 -65.22
C LYS A 69 -31.24 36.50 -66.44
N LEU A 70 -30.20 37.15 -66.96
CA LEU A 70 -30.26 37.84 -68.24
C LEU A 70 -29.74 36.95 -69.36
N GLU A 71 -30.55 36.77 -70.39
CA GLU A 71 -30.17 36.16 -71.66
C GLU A 71 -30.36 37.21 -72.76
N GLY A 72 -29.32 38.01 -73.02
CA GLY A 72 -29.37 39.11 -74.00
C GLY A 72 -30.25 40.29 -73.53
N ASP A 73 -31.26 40.64 -74.32
CA ASP A 73 -32.27 41.68 -74.01
C ASP A 73 -33.48 41.14 -73.23
N ARG A 74 -33.45 39.85 -72.87
CA ARG A 74 -34.52 39.15 -72.14
C ARG A 74 -34.07 38.76 -70.73
N MET A 75 -35.05 38.72 -69.83
CA MET A 75 -34.93 38.25 -68.46
C MET A 75 -35.63 36.89 -68.34
N ILE A 76 -34.98 35.95 -67.67
CA ILE A 76 -35.49 34.64 -67.29
C ILE A 76 -35.75 34.65 -65.79
N LEU A 77 -36.99 34.36 -65.37
CA LEU A 77 -37.35 34.10 -63.98
C LEU A 77 -37.57 32.61 -63.78
N THR A 78 -36.82 32.00 -62.87
CA THR A 78 -36.98 30.60 -62.50
C THR A 78 -37.95 30.50 -61.31
N TRP A 79 -39.02 29.75 -61.46
CA TRP A 79 -40.00 29.44 -60.43
C TRP A 79 -39.93 27.96 -60.07
N ARG A 80 -39.58 27.70 -58.81
CA ARG A 80 -39.67 26.37 -58.19
C ARG A 80 -41.05 26.24 -57.54
N VAL A 81 -41.84 25.27 -58.00
CA VAL A 81 -43.21 25.07 -57.52
C VAL A 81 -43.17 24.47 -56.12
N GLY A 82 -43.48 25.28 -55.10
CA GLY A 82 -43.56 24.86 -53.70
C GLY A 82 -44.95 24.40 -53.28
N ASN A 83 -45.03 23.74 -52.12
CA ASN A 83 -46.28 23.21 -51.58
C ASN A 83 -47.37 24.27 -51.40
N GLN A 84 -47.01 25.55 -51.26
CA GLN A 84 -47.97 26.65 -51.10
C GLN A 84 -48.95 26.79 -52.28
N VAL A 85 -48.62 26.27 -53.47
CA VAL A 85 -49.50 26.34 -54.64
C VAL A 85 -50.11 25.00 -55.05
N THR A 86 -49.64 23.88 -54.49
CA THR A 86 -50.09 22.52 -54.79
C THR A 86 -51.00 21.95 -53.68
N GLN A 87 -51.47 22.77 -52.73
CA GLN A 87 -52.29 22.28 -51.61
C GLN A 87 -53.69 21.82 -52.02
N THR A 88 -54.20 22.26 -53.18
CA THR A 88 -55.58 21.98 -53.60
C THR A 88 -55.61 21.63 -55.07
N GLU A 89 -56.31 20.55 -55.40
CA GLU A 89 -56.57 20.13 -56.78
C GLU A 89 -57.39 21.18 -57.56
N GLY A 90 -57.12 21.29 -58.86
CA GLY A 90 -57.88 22.11 -59.80
C GLY A 90 -57.10 23.27 -60.41
N PHE A 91 -57.81 24.31 -60.85
CA PHE A 91 -57.21 25.43 -61.55
C PHE A 91 -56.46 26.39 -60.62
N LEU A 92 -55.19 26.66 -60.94
CA LEU A 92 -54.36 27.69 -60.32
C LEU A 92 -54.24 28.88 -61.27
N HIS A 93 -54.67 30.07 -60.85
CA HIS A 93 -54.44 31.30 -61.62
C HIS A 93 -53.13 31.94 -61.18
N VAL A 94 -52.21 32.17 -62.10
CA VAL A 94 -50.85 32.67 -61.84
C VAL A 94 -50.60 33.96 -62.61
N ALA A 95 -50.00 34.95 -61.94
CA ALA A 95 -49.53 36.18 -62.56
C ALA A 95 -48.14 36.56 -62.02
N LEU A 96 -47.32 37.20 -62.84
CA LEU A 96 -46.02 37.74 -62.41
C LEU A 96 -46.22 39.18 -61.92
N LYS A 97 -45.57 39.54 -60.81
CA LYS A 97 -45.56 40.90 -60.26
C LYS A 97 -44.14 41.36 -59.98
N PHE A 98 -43.83 42.59 -60.36
CA PHE A 98 -42.61 43.30 -59.95
C PHE A 98 -43.00 44.52 -59.11
N SER A 99 -42.38 44.68 -57.95
CA SER A 99 -42.61 45.81 -57.04
C SER A 99 -41.31 46.41 -56.52
N GLY A 100 -41.31 47.69 -56.18
CA GLY A 100 -40.12 48.41 -55.68
C GLY A 100 -39.37 49.23 -56.73
N LEU A 101 -39.88 49.28 -57.97
CA LEU A 101 -39.42 50.17 -59.03
C LEU A 101 -39.74 51.61 -58.63
N GLU A 102 -38.89 52.59 -58.97
CA GLU A 102 -38.95 54.02 -58.63
C GLU A 102 -40.34 54.68 -58.89
N SER A 103 -41.35 54.34 -58.08
CA SER A 103 -42.78 54.72 -58.15
C SER A 103 -43.72 53.90 -59.06
N GLU A 104 -43.30 52.77 -59.65
CA GLU A 104 -44.15 51.99 -60.59
C GLU A 104 -44.36 50.50 -60.21
N LEU A 105 -45.52 49.94 -60.58
CA LEU A 105 -45.89 48.53 -60.37
C LEU A 105 -46.16 47.87 -61.73
N TRP A 106 -45.52 46.74 -62.00
CA TRP A 106 -45.76 45.97 -63.22
C TRP A 106 -46.34 44.59 -62.88
N HIS A 107 -47.47 44.23 -63.49
CA HIS A 107 -48.07 42.87 -63.40
C HIS A 107 -48.35 42.30 -64.80
N SER A 108 -48.21 40.98 -64.94
CA SER A 108 -48.77 40.23 -66.06
C SER A 108 -50.29 40.08 -65.92
N LEU A 109 -50.96 39.68 -67.00
CA LEU A 109 -52.30 39.12 -66.95
C LEU A 109 -52.25 37.75 -66.25
N PRO A 110 -53.28 37.38 -65.46
CA PRO A 110 -53.38 36.04 -64.90
C PRO A 110 -53.56 34.99 -66.00
N THR A 111 -52.79 33.91 -65.89
CA THR A 111 -52.86 32.71 -66.73
C THR A 111 -53.26 31.51 -65.88
N ARG A 112 -53.96 30.54 -66.47
CA ARG A 112 -54.46 29.34 -65.78
C ARG A 112 -53.49 28.15 -65.95
N PHE A 113 -53.20 27.49 -64.84
CA PHE A 113 -52.46 26.24 -64.70
C PHE A 113 -53.31 25.19 -63.96
N ILE A 114 -52.90 23.91 -63.97
CA ILE A 114 -53.65 22.80 -63.38
C ILE A 114 -52.80 22.08 -62.32
N VAL A 115 -53.37 21.85 -61.13
CA VAL A 115 -52.84 20.94 -60.10
C VAL A 115 -53.70 19.68 -60.09
N ALA A 116 -53.09 18.51 -60.27
CA ALA A 116 -53.78 17.23 -60.30
C ALA A 116 -54.06 16.68 -58.88
N GLY A 117 -55.09 15.84 -58.73
CA GLY A 117 -55.43 15.17 -57.48
C GLY A 117 -54.41 14.10 -57.05
N THR A 118 -54.30 13.89 -55.74
CA THR A 118 -53.49 12.83 -55.12
C THR A 118 -54.39 11.81 -54.38
N ILE A 119 -53.86 10.66 -53.98
CA ILE A 119 -54.59 9.65 -53.20
C ILE A 119 -54.78 10.16 -51.75
N GLN A 120 -55.94 10.78 -51.46
CA GLN A 120 -56.23 11.52 -50.20
C GLN A 120 -56.23 10.69 -48.91
N ASP A 121 -55.42 11.01 -47.89
CA ASP A 121 -55.45 10.35 -46.56
C ASP A 121 -56.80 10.52 -45.84
N ALA A 122 -57.75 9.61 -46.10
CA ALA A 122 -58.98 9.44 -45.32
C ALA A 122 -59.61 8.04 -45.52
N SER A 123 -60.16 7.50 -44.43
CA SER A 123 -60.93 6.25 -44.32
C SER A 123 -62.23 6.55 -43.53
N PRO A 124 -63.36 5.80 -43.60
CA PRO A 124 -63.81 4.77 -44.57
C PRO A 124 -65.26 4.98 -45.16
N GLN A 125 -65.45 4.51 -46.41
CA GLN A 125 -66.65 3.85 -47.04
C GLN A 125 -67.90 4.69 -47.44
N PRO A 126 -68.77 4.33 -48.46
CA PRO A 126 -69.04 2.99 -49.06
C PRO A 126 -69.21 2.83 -50.62
N ALA A 127 -69.02 1.58 -51.11
CA ALA A 127 -69.79 0.78 -52.10
C ALA A 127 -69.87 1.02 -53.66
N VAL A 128 -69.52 -0.06 -54.42
CA VAL A 128 -70.26 -0.77 -55.53
C VAL A 128 -69.81 -0.74 -57.03
N PHE A 129 -69.43 -1.97 -57.49
CA PHE A 129 -69.44 -2.72 -58.78
C PHE A 129 -69.30 -2.11 -60.19
N ALA A 130 -68.43 -2.74 -61.02
CA ALA A 130 -68.76 -3.16 -62.40
C ALA A 130 -67.89 -4.36 -62.87
N ARG A 131 -68.52 -5.31 -63.60
CA ARG A 131 -67.92 -6.51 -64.22
C ARG A 131 -67.55 -6.21 -65.68
N SER A 132 -66.42 -6.75 -66.17
CA SER A 132 -66.36 -7.50 -67.46
C SER A 132 -64.94 -7.94 -67.84
N ASN A 133 -64.82 -9.22 -68.23
CA ASN A 133 -64.03 -9.75 -69.35
C ASN A 133 -62.50 -9.46 -69.42
N LEU A 134 -61.65 -10.45 -69.09
CA LEU A 134 -60.86 -11.28 -70.01
C LEU A 134 -59.57 -11.87 -69.38
N MET A 135 -59.28 -13.10 -69.81
CA MET A 135 -57.98 -13.82 -69.94
C MET A 135 -57.18 -14.13 -68.66
N LEU A 136 -57.08 -15.44 -68.39
CA LEU A 136 -56.15 -16.12 -67.49
C LEU A 136 -54.73 -16.03 -68.08
N ARG A 137 -53.72 -15.61 -67.30
CA ARG A 137 -52.31 -15.56 -67.74
C ARG A 137 -51.40 -16.30 -66.75
N THR A 138 -50.36 -16.93 -67.27
CA THR A 138 -49.26 -17.59 -66.56
C THR A 138 -48.14 -16.58 -66.32
N ALA A 139 -47.77 -16.38 -65.05
CA ALA A 139 -46.74 -15.43 -64.60
C ALA A 139 -45.31 -15.89 -64.95
N ASN A 140 -44.51 -15.00 -65.55
CA ASN A 140 -43.06 -15.18 -65.65
C ASN A 140 -42.36 -13.80 -65.71
N PRO A 141 -41.70 -13.36 -64.61
CA PRO A 141 -41.14 -12.01 -64.47
C PRO A 141 -40.04 -11.66 -65.49
N ASP A 142 -39.33 -12.65 -66.05
CA ASP A 142 -38.30 -12.41 -67.09
C ASP A 142 -38.90 -12.13 -68.48
N THR A 143 -40.18 -12.47 -68.68
CA THR A 143 -40.89 -12.30 -69.96
C THR A 143 -41.96 -11.21 -69.92
N GLU A 144 -42.17 -10.61 -68.75
CA GLU A 144 -43.20 -9.60 -68.53
C GLU A 144 -42.69 -8.18 -68.79
N PRO A 145 -43.46 -7.35 -69.50
CA PRO A 145 -43.08 -5.96 -69.70
C PRO A 145 -43.12 -5.22 -68.34
N PRO A 146 -42.10 -4.41 -68.01
CA PRO A 146 -42.07 -3.68 -66.74
C PRO A 146 -43.15 -2.59 -66.71
N ILE A 147 -43.60 -2.24 -65.50
CA ILE A 147 -44.33 -0.99 -65.28
C ILE A 147 -43.31 0.15 -65.43
N THR A 148 -43.60 1.10 -66.31
CA THR A 148 -42.69 2.22 -66.57
C THR A 148 -43.29 3.52 -66.08
N ILE A 149 -42.50 4.31 -65.37
CA ILE A 149 -42.88 5.62 -64.90
C ILE A 149 -42.20 6.64 -65.80
N THR A 150 -43.01 7.45 -66.48
CA THR A 150 -42.51 8.50 -67.36
C THR A 150 -43.21 9.79 -67.03
N GLU A 151 -42.44 10.86 -66.86
CA GLU A 151 -42.92 12.12 -66.26
C GLU A 151 -43.53 11.84 -64.87
N ARG A 152 -44.85 11.85 -64.76
CA ARG A 152 -45.61 11.56 -63.53
C ARG A 152 -46.61 10.43 -63.70
N LYS A 153 -46.59 9.74 -64.84
CA LYS A 153 -47.59 8.73 -65.18
C LYS A 153 -47.02 7.33 -65.01
N ILE A 154 -47.77 6.47 -64.31
CA ILE A 154 -47.45 5.05 -64.20
C ILE A 154 -48.06 4.34 -65.42
N ASN A 155 -47.22 3.88 -66.33
CA ASN A 155 -47.64 3.16 -67.53
C ASN A 155 -47.66 1.66 -67.25
N ILE A 156 -48.87 1.12 -67.08
CA ILE A 156 -49.12 -0.30 -66.82
C ILE A 156 -49.37 -1.01 -68.16
N PRO A 157 -48.53 -1.98 -68.56
CA PRO A 157 -48.78 -2.81 -69.73
C PRO A 157 -50.07 -3.63 -69.60
N THR A 158 -50.83 -3.76 -70.69
CA THR A 158 -52.07 -4.57 -70.73
C THR A 158 -51.85 -6.03 -70.32
N ALA A 159 -50.63 -6.54 -70.51
CA ALA A 159 -50.24 -7.91 -70.16
C ALA A 159 -50.20 -8.18 -68.64
N ILE A 160 -50.07 -7.14 -67.81
CA ILE A 160 -50.02 -7.22 -66.33
C ILE A 160 -51.14 -6.40 -65.68
N GLN A 161 -52.19 -6.10 -66.45
CA GLN A 161 -53.37 -5.38 -65.97
C GLN A 161 -54.16 -6.20 -64.93
N ASN A 162 -54.15 -7.53 -65.04
CA ASN A 162 -54.65 -8.46 -64.01
C ASN A 162 -53.44 -9.12 -63.34
N ILE A 163 -53.15 -8.74 -62.09
CA ILE A 163 -51.81 -8.93 -61.52
C ILE A 163 -51.74 -9.96 -60.38
N ALA A 164 -52.87 -10.27 -59.73
CA ALA A 164 -52.96 -11.29 -58.69
C ALA A 164 -54.41 -11.75 -58.48
N VAL A 165 -54.60 -12.88 -57.82
CA VAL A 165 -55.88 -13.32 -57.25
C VAL A 165 -55.96 -12.88 -55.77
N GLN A 166 -57.17 -12.73 -55.25
CA GLN A 166 -57.41 -12.32 -53.88
C GLN A 166 -56.67 -13.22 -52.88
N ASN A 167 -55.97 -12.61 -51.92
CA ASN A 167 -55.14 -13.24 -50.89
C ASN A 167 -53.86 -13.94 -51.38
N ASP A 168 -53.49 -13.75 -52.65
CA ASP A 168 -52.18 -14.16 -53.12
C ASP A 168 -51.07 -13.53 -52.28
N GLU A 169 -50.16 -14.36 -51.77
CA GLU A 169 -49.06 -13.95 -50.89
C GLU A 169 -47.73 -14.36 -51.49
N ASN A 170 -46.88 -13.38 -51.77
CA ASN A 170 -45.56 -13.55 -52.38
C ASN A 170 -45.62 -14.34 -53.72
N SER A 171 -46.75 -14.33 -54.41
CA SER A 171 -46.99 -15.14 -55.60
C SER A 171 -46.47 -14.50 -56.89
N GLU A 172 -46.28 -13.18 -56.89
CA GLU A 172 -45.91 -12.39 -58.06
C GLU A 172 -44.90 -11.30 -57.68
N GLU A 173 -43.90 -11.11 -58.55
CA GLU A 173 -42.90 -10.05 -58.40
C GLU A 173 -42.82 -9.20 -59.67
N VAL A 174 -43.13 -7.92 -59.53
CA VAL A 174 -43.32 -7.00 -60.65
C VAL A 174 -42.17 -6.01 -60.69
N LYS A 175 -41.56 -5.85 -61.87
CA LYS A 175 -40.50 -4.87 -62.10
C LYS A 175 -41.09 -3.49 -62.41
N LEU A 176 -40.65 -2.47 -61.66
CA LEU A 176 -40.93 -1.06 -61.96
C LEU A 176 -39.64 -0.35 -62.37
N ILE A 177 -39.75 0.53 -63.38
CA ILE A 177 -38.63 1.35 -63.86
C ILE A 177 -39.06 2.82 -63.87
N LEU A 178 -38.28 3.66 -63.22
CA LEU A 178 -38.46 5.12 -63.21
C LEU A 178 -37.16 5.83 -63.63
N PRO A 179 -37.23 7.08 -64.15
CA PRO A 179 -36.03 7.87 -64.40
C PRO A 179 -35.28 8.14 -63.09
N ARG A 180 -33.94 8.12 -63.13
CA ARG A 180 -33.11 8.49 -61.99
C ARG A 180 -33.15 9.99 -61.72
N PHE A 181 -33.26 10.80 -62.77
CA PHE A 181 -33.25 12.25 -62.67
C PHE A 181 -34.63 12.80 -63.04
N PHE A 182 -35.16 13.69 -62.20
CA PHE A 182 -36.39 14.42 -62.49
C PHE A 182 -36.18 15.90 -62.14
N ASP A 183 -36.35 16.78 -63.13
CA ASP A 183 -36.20 18.24 -62.97
C ASP A 183 -34.93 18.69 -62.19
N GLY A 184 -33.82 18.01 -62.45
CA GLY A 184 -32.50 18.30 -61.85
C GLY A 184 -32.22 17.64 -60.50
N ASN A 185 -33.19 16.91 -59.93
CA ASN A 185 -33.01 16.12 -58.72
C ASN A 185 -32.64 14.67 -59.04
N ASP A 186 -31.64 14.13 -58.34
CA ASP A 186 -31.33 12.69 -58.38
C ASP A 186 -32.28 11.96 -57.42
N LEU A 187 -33.29 11.29 -57.96
CA LEU A 187 -34.32 10.57 -57.21
C LEU A 187 -33.75 9.44 -56.35
N SER A 188 -32.54 8.95 -56.64
CA SER A 188 -31.90 7.86 -55.89
C SER A 188 -31.39 8.28 -54.50
N LEU A 189 -31.32 9.59 -54.22
CA LEU A 189 -30.91 10.14 -52.92
C LEU A 189 -32.07 10.25 -51.93
N TYR A 190 -33.29 9.92 -52.36
CA TYR A 190 -34.52 10.08 -51.58
C TYR A 190 -35.18 8.72 -51.28
N THR A 191 -36.10 8.70 -50.32
CA THR A 191 -36.89 7.51 -50.00
C THR A 191 -37.97 7.31 -51.06
N ILE A 192 -37.95 6.15 -51.72
CA ILE A 192 -38.93 5.77 -52.75
C ILE A 192 -39.93 4.77 -52.16
N THR A 193 -41.21 5.13 -52.15
CA THR A 193 -42.32 4.29 -51.68
C THR A 193 -43.43 4.24 -52.72
N MET A 194 -44.22 3.16 -52.72
CA MET A 194 -45.47 3.08 -53.48
C MET A 194 -46.64 2.95 -52.52
N VAL A 195 -47.59 3.86 -52.65
CA VAL A 195 -48.87 3.82 -51.97
C VAL A 195 -49.83 2.99 -52.83
N CYS A 196 -50.33 1.91 -52.26
CA CYS A 196 -51.36 1.08 -52.88
C CYS A 196 -52.68 1.30 -52.14
N GLN A 197 -53.75 1.56 -52.87
CA GLN A 197 -55.10 1.68 -52.33
C GLN A 197 -56.01 0.62 -52.95
N ASN A 198 -56.54 -0.27 -52.13
CA ASN A 198 -57.43 -1.34 -52.57
C ASN A 198 -58.86 -0.82 -52.84
N SER A 199 -59.71 -1.70 -53.38
CA SER A 199 -61.10 -1.41 -53.74
C SER A 199 -62.00 -1.01 -52.57
N GLU A 200 -61.59 -1.30 -51.34
CA GLU A 200 -62.26 -0.93 -50.08
C GLU A 200 -61.60 0.27 -49.38
N ASN A 201 -60.78 1.05 -50.11
CA ASN A 201 -60.01 2.20 -49.62
C ASN A 201 -58.94 1.87 -48.56
N GLY A 202 -58.68 0.60 -48.29
CA GLY A 202 -57.57 0.17 -47.45
C GLY A 202 -56.25 0.51 -48.14
N ARG A 203 -55.33 1.11 -47.39
CA ARG A 203 -54.03 1.55 -47.89
C ARG A 203 -52.93 0.65 -47.40
N SER A 204 -51.89 0.54 -48.22
CA SER A 204 -50.62 -0.06 -47.85
C SER A 204 -49.50 0.76 -48.46
N ILE A 205 -48.38 0.85 -47.74
CA ILE A 205 -47.15 1.45 -48.26
C ILE A 205 -46.16 0.33 -48.56
N VAL A 206 -45.63 0.31 -49.77
CA VAL A 206 -44.55 -0.56 -50.21
C VAL A 206 -43.27 0.26 -50.21
N SER A 207 -42.29 -0.16 -49.41
CA SER A 207 -40.94 0.42 -49.42
C SER A 207 -40.03 -0.42 -50.30
N PHE A 208 -39.13 0.23 -51.05
CA PHE A 208 -38.24 -0.45 -51.99
C PHE A 208 -36.77 -0.31 -51.58
N SER A 209 -35.98 -1.31 -51.97
CA SER A 209 -34.52 -1.22 -52.02
C SER A 209 -34.10 -0.98 -53.48
N PRO A 210 -33.97 0.29 -53.92
CA PRO A 210 -33.78 0.63 -55.32
C PRO A 210 -32.43 0.14 -55.87
N GLN A 211 -32.44 -0.42 -57.09
CA GLN A 211 -31.22 -0.63 -57.88
C GLN A 211 -31.00 0.57 -58.80
N VAL A 212 -29.92 1.30 -58.54
CA VAL A 212 -29.62 2.58 -59.21
C VAL A 212 -28.74 2.33 -60.43
N GLY A 213 -29.27 2.60 -61.62
CA GLY A 213 -28.52 2.61 -62.87
C GLY A 213 -27.99 4.00 -63.22
N ASN A 214 -27.44 4.12 -64.43
CA ASN A 214 -26.89 5.40 -64.92
C ASN A 214 -27.98 6.43 -65.22
N SER A 215 -29.14 6.01 -65.76
CA SER A 215 -30.25 6.90 -66.13
C SER A 215 -31.60 6.50 -65.52
N GLU A 216 -31.70 5.31 -64.96
CA GLU A 216 -32.96 4.71 -64.48
C GLU A 216 -32.75 4.08 -63.11
N ILE A 217 -33.82 4.00 -62.33
CA ILE A 217 -33.90 3.25 -61.07
C ILE A 217 -34.83 2.07 -61.32
N THR A 218 -34.39 0.88 -60.93
CA THR A 218 -35.18 -0.35 -60.99
C THR A 218 -35.66 -0.70 -59.59
N LEU A 219 -36.96 -0.95 -59.46
CA LEU A 219 -37.61 -1.42 -58.23
C LEU A 219 -38.27 -2.78 -58.49
N TRP A 220 -38.34 -3.60 -57.44
CA TRP A 220 -39.01 -4.90 -57.46
C TRP A 220 -40.14 -4.88 -56.45
N TRP A 221 -41.35 -5.17 -56.91
CA TRP A 221 -42.56 -5.18 -56.10
C TRP A 221 -43.11 -6.60 -55.98
N THR A 222 -42.94 -7.20 -54.82
CA THR A 222 -43.58 -8.47 -54.47
C THR A 222 -44.99 -8.22 -53.94
N LEU A 223 -46.01 -8.85 -54.54
CA LEU A 223 -47.42 -8.70 -54.14
C LEU A 223 -47.75 -9.59 -52.92
N LYS A 224 -48.42 -9.02 -51.91
CA LYS A 224 -48.89 -9.74 -50.71
C LYS A 224 -50.10 -9.07 -50.04
N PRO A 225 -50.75 -9.69 -49.04
CA PRO A 225 -51.67 -8.99 -48.15
C PRO A 225 -50.95 -7.84 -47.40
N PRO A 226 -51.56 -6.66 -47.22
CA PRO A 226 -52.96 -6.32 -47.51
C PRO A 226 -53.25 -5.82 -48.94
N GLN A 227 -52.26 -5.79 -49.85
CA GLN A 227 -52.45 -5.27 -51.22
C GLN A 227 -53.36 -6.18 -52.06
N THR A 228 -53.28 -7.50 -51.86
CA THR A 228 -54.07 -8.52 -52.57
C THR A 228 -55.35 -8.93 -51.83
N SER A 229 -55.64 -8.37 -50.66
CA SER A 229 -56.71 -8.87 -49.77
C SER A 229 -58.15 -8.63 -50.26
N TYR A 230 -58.34 -7.65 -51.15
CA TYR A 230 -59.66 -7.28 -51.67
C TYR A 230 -59.68 -7.37 -53.20
N PRO A 231 -60.68 -8.05 -53.79
CA PRO A 231 -60.81 -8.13 -55.24
C PRO A 231 -61.30 -6.79 -55.80
N GLY A 232 -60.81 -6.40 -56.98
CA GLY A 232 -61.14 -5.13 -57.62
C GLY A 232 -59.91 -4.36 -58.07
N LYS A 233 -60.05 -3.03 -58.23
CA LYS A 233 -58.94 -2.15 -58.60
C LYS A 233 -58.03 -1.90 -57.39
N LEU A 234 -56.72 -2.02 -57.61
CA LEU A 234 -55.66 -1.57 -56.72
C LEU A 234 -55.01 -0.35 -57.37
N ASN A 235 -55.30 0.85 -56.86
CA ASN A 235 -54.69 2.09 -57.34
C ASN A 235 -53.26 2.18 -56.82
N LEU A 236 -52.35 2.64 -57.67
CA LEU A 236 -50.92 2.75 -57.39
C LEU A 236 -50.52 4.22 -57.49
N GLN A 237 -49.74 4.68 -56.52
CA GLN A 237 -49.08 5.97 -56.59
C GLN A 237 -47.66 5.84 -56.08
N LEU A 238 -46.68 6.26 -56.87
CA LEU A 238 -45.28 6.29 -56.46
C LEU A 238 -45.01 7.63 -55.77
N LYS A 239 -44.31 7.60 -54.64
CA LYS A 239 -43.93 8.74 -53.81
C LYS A 239 -42.42 8.71 -53.56
N VAL A 240 -41.74 9.83 -53.80
CA VAL A 240 -40.31 10.01 -53.55
C VAL A 240 -40.12 11.20 -52.63
N GLU A 241 -39.55 10.99 -51.44
CA GLU A 241 -39.42 12.05 -50.43
C GLU A 241 -38.11 12.04 -49.66
N GLY A 242 -37.66 13.21 -49.21
CA GLY A 242 -36.49 13.35 -48.34
C GLY A 242 -35.96 14.79 -48.31
N ASN A 243 -34.74 14.96 -47.78
CA ASN A 243 -34.11 16.28 -47.68
C ASN A 243 -33.31 16.60 -48.94
N GLY A 244 -33.60 17.72 -49.57
CA GLY A 244 -32.82 18.27 -50.68
C GLY A 244 -31.44 18.76 -50.22
N ALA A 245 -30.56 19.04 -51.19
CA ALA A 245 -29.16 19.46 -50.95
C ALA A 245 -29.01 20.78 -50.18
N ASP A 246 -30.07 21.60 -50.14
CA ASP A 246 -30.15 22.88 -49.42
C ASP A 246 -30.83 22.77 -48.05
N GLY A 247 -31.18 21.56 -47.61
CA GLY A 247 -31.90 21.29 -46.37
C GLY A 247 -33.42 21.48 -46.45
N SER A 248 -33.97 21.77 -47.64
CA SER A 248 -35.42 21.86 -47.85
C SER A 248 -36.06 20.47 -48.06
N HIS A 249 -37.35 20.33 -47.78
CA HIS A 249 -38.07 19.07 -47.97
C HIS A 249 -38.49 18.87 -49.43
N PHE A 250 -37.99 17.81 -50.08
CA PHE A 250 -38.37 17.39 -51.43
C PHE A 250 -39.45 16.31 -51.36
N LEU A 251 -40.51 16.46 -52.16
CA LEU A 251 -41.61 15.48 -52.24
C LEU A 251 -42.16 15.42 -53.66
N TRP A 252 -41.86 14.36 -54.40
CA TRP A 252 -42.38 14.05 -55.74
C TRP A 252 -43.43 12.94 -55.67
N GLN A 253 -44.53 13.08 -56.42
CA GLN A 253 -45.58 12.06 -56.53
C GLN A 253 -45.99 11.81 -57.99
N SER A 254 -46.30 10.55 -58.30
CA SER A 254 -46.99 10.20 -59.54
C SER A 254 -48.48 10.60 -59.47
N GLU A 255 -49.12 10.64 -60.64
CA GLU A 255 -50.58 10.67 -60.76
C GLU A 255 -51.19 9.46 -60.02
N GLY A 256 -52.33 9.68 -59.34
CA GLY A 256 -52.99 8.66 -58.51
C GLY A 256 -54.08 7.85 -59.21
N ASP A 257 -54.24 7.99 -60.53
CA ASP A 257 -55.31 7.36 -61.33
C ASP A 257 -54.91 6.00 -61.95
N SER A 258 -53.67 5.59 -61.75
CA SER A 258 -53.10 4.37 -62.32
C SER A 258 -53.47 3.15 -61.48
N ALA A 259 -54.03 2.10 -62.09
CA ALA A 259 -54.57 0.95 -61.35
C ALA A 259 -54.33 -0.39 -62.03
N VAL A 260 -54.10 -1.43 -61.22
CA VAL A 260 -54.06 -2.86 -61.60
C VAL A 260 -55.29 -3.59 -61.02
N ASN A 261 -55.61 -4.77 -61.55
CA ASN A 261 -56.77 -5.56 -61.12
C ASN A 261 -56.35 -6.76 -60.25
N ILE A 262 -57.00 -6.90 -59.10
CA ILE A 262 -56.98 -8.10 -58.25
C ILE A 262 -58.23 -8.93 -58.55
N LEU A 263 -58.04 -10.18 -59.00
CA LEU A 263 -59.13 -11.09 -59.34
C LEU A 263 -59.72 -11.72 -58.07
N ARG A 264 -61.00 -12.11 -58.11
CA ARG A 264 -61.69 -12.73 -56.97
C ARG A 264 -61.30 -14.21 -56.80
N ALA A 265 -60.97 -14.62 -55.57
CA ALA A 265 -60.82 -16.02 -55.18
C ALA A 265 -62.19 -16.69 -54.97
N LEU A 266 -62.28 -18.03 -55.08
CA LEU A 266 -63.54 -18.77 -54.97
C LEU A 266 -64.15 -18.74 -53.55
N ASP A 267 -63.30 -18.66 -52.52
CA ASP A 267 -63.63 -18.78 -51.10
C ASP A 267 -62.78 -17.85 -50.18
N GLY A 268 -62.21 -16.78 -50.74
CA GLY A 268 -61.30 -15.89 -50.00
C GLY A 268 -61.99 -14.83 -49.14
N GLU A 269 -61.88 -14.95 -47.81
CA GLU A 269 -62.13 -13.84 -46.88
C GLU A 269 -60.91 -12.89 -46.84
N PRO A 270 -61.09 -11.55 -46.72
CA PRO A 270 -59.97 -10.62 -46.72
C PRO A 270 -58.96 -10.90 -45.58
N VAL A 271 -57.69 -11.07 -45.93
CA VAL A 271 -56.61 -11.18 -44.93
C VAL A 271 -56.17 -9.78 -44.49
N ILE A 272 -56.39 -9.44 -43.22
CA ILE A 272 -55.83 -8.24 -42.59
C ILE A 272 -54.63 -8.68 -41.73
N PRO A 273 -53.38 -8.50 -42.19
CA PRO A 273 -52.22 -8.83 -41.37
C PRO A 273 -52.18 -7.95 -40.12
N VAL A 274 -52.01 -8.57 -38.95
CA VAL A 274 -51.67 -7.86 -37.70
C VAL A 274 -50.29 -7.24 -37.90
N THR A 275 -50.26 -5.92 -38.04
CA THR A 275 -49.03 -5.14 -38.11
C THR A 275 -48.53 -4.91 -36.68
N PRO A 276 -47.30 -5.32 -36.32
CA PRO A 276 -46.63 -4.73 -35.17
C PRO A 276 -46.44 -3.24 -35.44
N ASP A 277 -46.82 -2.40 -34.49
CA ASP A 277 -46.86 -0.96 -34.68
C ASP A 277 -45.44 -0.42 -34.90
N ILE A 278 -45.29 0.59 -35.77
CA ILE A 278 -44.03 1.36 -35.95
C ILE A 278 -43.50 1.85 -34.60
N TYR A 279 -44.42 2.04 -33.64
CA TYR A 279 -44.17 2.36 -32.26
C TYR A 279 -43.28 1.35 -31.51
N ASP A 280 -43.44 0.04 -31.74
CA ASP A 280 -42.64 -1.00 -31.07
C ASP A 280 -41.21 -1.09 -31.64
N GLN A 281 -41.06 -0.89 -32.95
CA GLN A 281 -39.73 -0.80 -33.58
C GLN A 281 -38.99 0.47 -33.15
N PHE A 282 -39.70 1.60 -33.08
CA PHE A 282 -39.16 2.86 -32.55
C PHE A 282 -38.80 2.73 -31.06
N LEU A 283 -39.65 2.11 -30.24
CA LEU A 283 -39.36 1.84 -28.82
C LEU A 283 -38.12 0.95 -28.65
N THR A 284 -37.94 -0.03 -29.52
CA THR A 284 -36.77 -0.92 -29.48
C THR A 284 -35.48 -0.16 -29.81
N GLN A 285 -35.49 0.66 -30.87
CA GLN A 285 -34.33 1.52 -31.20
C GLN A 285 -34.06 2.57 -30.11
N ALA A 286 -35.10 3.24 -29.60
CA ALA A 286 -34.98 4.22 -28.52
C ALA A 286 -34.43 3.59 -27.24
N SER A 287 -34.86 2.37 -26.91
CA SER A 287 -34.35 1.62 -25.74
C SER A 287 -32.89 1.24 -25.91
N SER A 288 -32.45 0.86 -27.12
CA SER A 288 -31.04 0.57 -27.42
C SER A 288 -30.16 1.81 -27.25
N LEU A 289 -30.59 2.95 -27.78
CA LEU A 289 -29.86 4.22 -27.65
C LEU A 289 -29.80 4.71 -26.19
N VAL A 290 -30.85 4.49 -25.40
CA VAL A 290 -30.86 4.79 -23.97
C VAL A 290 -29.89 3.91 -23.20
N GLN A 291 -29.76 2.62 -23.56
CA GLN A 291 -28.76 1.73 -22.96
C GLN A 291 -27.33 2.16 -23.29
N GLU A 292 -27.03 2.51 -24.55
CA GLU A 292 -25.72 3.05 -24.93
C GLU A 292 -25.39 4.34 -24.19
N ALA A 293 -26.35 5.28 -24.10
CA ALA A 293 -26.19 6.52 -23.34
C ALA A 293 -25.91 6.26 -21.85
N LYS A 294 -26.56 5.25 -21.26
CA LYS A 294 -26.31 4.82 -19.88
C LYS A 294 -24.90 4.23 -19.73
N GLY A 295 -24.45 3.40 -20.67
CA GLY A 295 -23.08 2.87 -20.69
C GLY A 295 -22.01 3.96 -20.80
N TYR A 296 -22.25 4.99 -21.62
CA TYR A 296 -21.38 6.17 -21.68
C TYR A 296 -21.39 6.99 -20.38
N SER A 297 -22.55 7.17 -19.75
CA SER A 297 -22.66 7.85 -18.45
C SER A 297 -21.94 7.10 -17.34
N GLU A 298 -22.04 5.78 -17.29
CA GLU A 298 -21.34 4.92 -16.31
C GLU A 298 -19.82 4.95 -16.56
N SER A 299 -19.39 4.91 -17.82
CA SER A 299 -17.97 5.05 -18.19
C SER A 299 -17.40 6.42 -17.81
N ALA A 300 -18.19 7.49 -17.98
CA ALA A 300 -17.82 8.83 -17.54
C ALA A 300 -17.75 8.94 -16.00
N SER A 301 -18.68 8.31 -15.29
CA SER A 301 -18.66 8.23 -13.81
C SER A 301 -17.43 7.47 -13.31
N SER A 302 -17.11 6.33 -13.90
CA SER A 302 -15.90 5.56 -13.60
C SER A 302 -14.62 6.36 -13.88
N SER A 303 -14.59 7.08 -15.00
CA SER A 303 -13.47 7.97 -15.34
C SER A 303 -13.32 9.12 -14.33
N ALA A 304 -14.43 9.68 -13.85
CA ALA A 304 -14.42 10.71 -12.81
C ALA A 304 -13.92 10.16 -11.46
N SER A 305 -14.31 8.93 -11.09
CA SER A 305 -13.80 8.24 -9.90
C SER A 305 -12.29 7.98 -10.00
N SER A 306 -11.81 7.49 -11.15
CA SER A 306 -10.38 7.30 -11.41
C SER A 306 -9.59 8.62 -11.34
N ALA A 307 -10.15 9.71 -11.86
CA ALA A 307 -9.56 11.04 -11.76
C ALA A 307 -9.52 11.54 -10.30
N LEU A 308 -10.56 11.27 -9.50
CA LEU A 308 -10.60 11.60 -8.08
C LEU A 308 -9.57 10.79 -7.28
N SER A 309 -9.46 9.49 -7.52
CA SER A 309 -8.42 8.63 -6.95
C SER A 309 -7.02 9.12 -7.32
N SER A 310 -6.80 9.51 -8.58
CA SER A 310 -5.53 10.08 -9.04
C SER A 310 -5.21 11.41 -8.35
N LYS A 311 -6.20 12.28 -8.16
CA LYS A 311 -6.06 13.54 -7.41
C LYS A 311 -5.68 13.28 -5.95
N ASN A 312 -6.32 12.30 -5.31
CA ASN A 312 -6.03 11.93 -3.93
C ASN A 312 -4.62 11.34 -3.80
N ALA A 313 -4.21 10.46 -4.72
CA ALA A 313 -2.85 9.95 -4.78
C ALA A 313 -1.81 11.07 -4.94
N ALA A 314 -2.06 12.03 -5.85
CA ALA A 314 -1.20 13.20 -6.00
C ALA A 314 -1.10 14.04 -4.71
N LYS A 315 -2.19 14.18 -3.95
CA LYS A 315 -2.18 14.89 -2.66
C LYS A 315 -1.38 14.14 -1.59
N THR A 316 -1.47 12.80 -1.58
CA THR A 316 -0.63 11.96 -0.72
C THR A 316 0.85 12.10 -1.08
N HIS A 317 1.19 12.11 -2.37
CA HIS A 317 2.57 12.32 -2.82
C HIS A 317 3.13 13.69 -2.43
N GLU A 318 2.34 14.76 -2.54
CA GLU A 318 2.72 16.10 -2.05
C GLU A 318 3.04 16.07 -0.54
N THR A 319 2.21 15.39 0.24
CA THR A 319 2.38 15.26 1.71
C THR A 319 3.64 14.46 2.04
N ASN A 320 3.86 13.33 1.36
CA ASN A 320 5.04 12.50 1.57
C ASN A 320 6.32 13.27 1.21
N ALA A 321 6.31 14.04 0.12
CA ALA A 321 7.45 14.87 -0.26
C ALA A 321 7.78 15.94 0.80
N ALA A 322 6.76 16.57 1.40
CA ALA A 322 6.94 17.53 2.50
C ALA A 322 7.49 16.86 3.78
N ASN A 323 7.03 15.65 4.10
CA ASN A 323 7.54 14.87 5.23
C ASN A 323 9.01 14.48 5.01
N SER A 324 9.36 13.96 3.83
CA SER A 324 10.75 13.63 3.49
C SER A 324 11.68 14.85 3.55
N ALA A 325 11.21 16.03 3.12
CA ALA A 325 11.98 17.27 3.26
C ALA A 325 12.22 17.65 4.74
N SER A 326 11.23 17.42 5.61
CA SER A 326 11.33 17.67 7.05
C SER A 326 12.29 16.69 7.73
N GLU A 327 12.22 15.42 7.37
CA GLU A 327 13.12 14.36 7.86
C GLU A 327 14.57 14.60 7.42
N ALA A 328 14.78 15.06 6.18
CA ALA A 328 16.11 15.43 5.69
C ALA A 328 16.69 16.61 6.50
N SER A 329 15.86 17.61 6.84
CA SER A 329 16.27 18.72 7.70
C SER A 329 16.62 18.26 9.12
N ALA A 330 15.82 17.36 9.70
CA ALA A 330 16.09 16.78 11.02
C ALA A 330 17.39 15.96 11.03
N SER A 331 17.62 15.19 9.97
CA SER A 331 18.84 14.39 9.79
C SER A 331 20.08 15.28 9.68
N ALA A 332 20.00 16.38 8.93
CA ALA A 332 21.08 17.36 8.86
C ALA A 332 21.41 17.99 10.23
N ASN A 333 20.38 18.28 11.04
CA ASN A 333 20.57 18.79 12.40
C ASN A 333 21.21 17.74 13.33
N ALA A 334 20.80 16.46 13.22
CA ALA A 334 21.38 15.37 14.00
C ALA A 334 22.85 15.11 13.62
N ALA A 335 23.19 15.21 12.34
CA ALA A 335 24.58 15.12 11.87
C ALA A 335 25.42 16.27 12.45
N ASN A 336 24.90 17.50 12.45
CA ASN A 336 25.58 18.65 13.05
C ASN A 336 25.77 18.49 14.57
N ALA A 337 24.77 17.97 15.30
CA ALA A 337 24.88 17.67 16.72
C ALA A 337 25.91 16.57 17.02
N SER A 338 25.98 15.56 16.15
CA SER A 338 26.99 14.49 16.23
C SER A 338 28.41 15.03 16.01
N ALA A 339 28.59 15.94 15.03
CA ALA A 339 29.85 16.61 14.79
C ALA A 339 30.30 17.45 16.01
N GLN A 340 29.36 18.13 16.68
CA GLN A 340 29.65 18.87 17.91
C GLN A 340 30.05 17.95 19.07
N SER A 341 29.34 16.83 19.26
CA SER A 341 29.67 15.81 20.26
C SER A 341 31.06 15.20 20.03
N ALA A 342 31.43 14.97 18.76
CA ALA A 342 32.76 14.51 18.39
C ALA A 342 33.84 15.55 18.73
N ALA A 343 33.59 16.83 18.45
CA ALA A 343 34.51 17.91 18.81
C ALA A 343 34.69 18.06 20.33
N GLN A 344 33.60 17.90 21.10
CA GLN A 344 33.66 17.90 22.58
C GLN A 344 34.45 16.69 23.09
N SER A 345 34.25 15.51 22.51
CA SER A 345 34.98 14.30 22.86
C SER A 345 36.48 14.44 22.56
N ALA A 346 36.83 15.05 21.43
CA ALA A 346 38.23 15.35 21.09
C ALA A 346 38.87 16.30 22.12
N THR A 347 38.13 17.33 22.55
CA THR A 347 38.58 18.26 23.59
C THR A 347 38.78 17.56 24.93
N ALA A 348 37.85 16.69 25.34
CA ALA A 348 37.94 15.92 26.57
C ALA A 348 39.13 14.95 26.55
N SER A 349 39.42 14.33 25.40
CA SER A 349 40.59 13.49 25.20
C SER A 349 41.89 14.28 25.36
N GLN A 350 41.97 15.49 24.79
CA GLN A 350 43.13 16.37 24.93
C GLN A 350 43.35 16.81 26.39
N ASN A 351 42.29 17.17 27.09
CA ASN A 351 42.36 17.51 28.52
C ASN A 351 42.85 16.32 29.36
N SER A 352 42.39 15.10 29.04
CA SER A 352 42.82 13.88 29.71
C SER A 352 44.30 13.58 29.46
N ALA A 353 44.78 13.81 28.23
CA ALA A 353 46.20 13.68 27.90
C ALA A 353 47.06 14.67 28.72
N THR A 354 46.65 15.94 28.81
CA THR A 354 47.34 16.93 29.65
C THR A 354 47.31 16.55 31.15
N ALA A 355 46.20 16.02 31.65
CA ALA A 355 46.12 15.55 33.04
C ALA A 355 47.09 14.38 33.32
N ALA A 356 47.26 13.48 32.35
CA ALA A 356 48.22 12.38 32.44
C ALA A 356 49.68 12.88 32.43
N GLU A 357 50.01 13.87 31.60
CA GLU A 357 51.34 14.51 31.58
C GLU A 357 51.67 15.19 32.92
N ASN A 358 50.70 15.89 33.51
CA ASN A 358 50.86 16.49 34.83
C ASN A 358 51.08 15.43 35.91
N SER A 359 50.28 14.35 35.89
CA SER A 359 50.41 13.24 36.84
C SER A 359 51.78 12.55 36.74
N ALA A 360 52.32 12.40 35.52
CA ALA A 360 53.66 11.87 35.31
C ALA A 360 54.74 12.80 35.89
N SER A 361 54.56 14.12 35.76
CA SER A 361 55.46 15.12 36.35
C SER A 361 55.43 15.08 37.88
N ASP A 362 54.25 14.94 38.48
CA ASP A 362 54.07 14.83 39.93
C ASP A 362 54.69 13.53 40.48
N ALA A 363 54.55 12.42 39.74
CA ALA A 363 55.20 11.15 40.08
C ALA A 363 56.73 11.29 40.06
N GLN A 364 57.29 11.99 39.06
CA GLN A 364 58.72 12.26 38.98
C GLN A 364 59.21 13.12 40.16
N ALA A 365 58.46 14.17 40.53
CA ALA A 365 58.78 15.01 41.69
C ALA A 365 58.73 14.23 43.02
N SER A 366 57.76 13.32 43.14
CA SER A 366 57.63 12.42 44.29
C SER A 366 58.81 11.46 44.39
N ALA A 367 59.26 10.89 43.27
CA ALA A 367 60.44 10.03 43.21
C ALA A 367 61.72 10.78 43.64
N THR A 368 61.89 12.03 43.20
CA THR A 368 63.00 12.89 43.65
C THR A 368 62.94 13.16 45.16
N SER A 369 61.75 13.43 45.69
CA SER A 369 61.55 13.67 47.13
C SER A 369 61.86 12.44 47.97
N ALA A 370 61.48 11.26 47.50
CA ALA A 370 61.81 9.98 48.13
C ALA A 370 63.33 9.73 48.12
N ALA A 371 64.01 10.00 47.00
CA ALA A 371 65.47 9.89 46.91
C ALA A 371 66.17 10.83 47.89
N ASN A 372 65.74 12.10 47.98
CA ASN A 372 66.28 13.06 48.94
C ASN A 372 66.07 12.60 50.39
N SER A 373 64.92 12.02 50.69
CA SER A 373 64.61 11.48 52.02
C SER A 373 65.51 10.29 52.37
N ALA A 374 65.80 9.41 51.41
CA ALA A 374 66.75 8.32 51.60
C ALA A 374 68.16 8.83 51.92
N THR A 375 68.66 9.83 51.17
CA THR A 375 69.95 10.47 51.45
C THR A 375 70.00 11.14 52.83
N ALA A 376 68.92 11.80 53.23
CA ALA A 376 68.81 12.39 54.57
C ALA A 376 68.84 11.31 55.67
N SER A 377 68.18 10.18 55.44
CA SER A 377 68.20 9.03 56.34
C SER A 377 69.59 8.40 56.47
N GLU A 378 70.32 8.26 55.36
CA GLU A 378 71.72 7.80 55.36
C GLU A 378 72.63 8.74 56.14
N SER A 379 72.46 10.06 55.94
CA SER A 379 73.22 11.08 56.68
C SER A 379 72.94 11.00 58.18
N SER A 380 71.66 10.86 58.55
CA SER A 380 71.24 10.71 59.95
C SER A 380 71.77 9.43 60.58
N ALA A 381 71.84 8.32 59.83
CA ALA A 381 72.47 7.08 60.29
C ALA A 381 73.98 7.26 60.51
N GLY A 382 74.64 8.03 59.66
CA GLY A 382 76.04 8.43 59.82
C GLY A 382 76.27 9.27 61.09
N GLU A 383 75.41 10.26 61.34
CA GLU A 383 75.45 11.05 62.57
C GLU A 383 75.20 10.18 63.81
N ALA A 384 74.24 9.25 63.75
CA ALA A 384 73.97 8.32 64.85
C ALA A 384 75.17 7.41 65.17
N MET A 385 75.91 6.94 64.16
CA MET A 385 77.18 6.23 64.38
C MET A 385 78.21 7.13 65.07
N LEU A 386 78.34 8.38 64.64
CA LEU A 386 79.27 9.33 65.27
C LEU A 386 78.88 9.59 66.73
N PHE A 387 77.58 9.74 67.02
CA PHE A 387 77.08 9.83 68.39
C PHE A 387 77.39 8.56 69.21
N ALA A 388 77.28 7.37 68.63
CA ALA A 388 77.66 6.13 69.30
C ALA A 388 79.17 6.06 69.60
N THR A 389 80.03 6.49 68.65
CA THR A 389 81.47 6.63 68.87
C THR A 389 81.78 7.65 69.96
N ASN A 390 81.12 8.81 69.93
CA ASN A 390 81.26 9.83 70.97
C ASN A 390 80.77 9.31 72.33
N ALA A 391 79.69 8.52 72.38
CA ALA A 391 79.20 7.88 73.60
C ALA A 391 80.20 6.87 74.17
N GLN A 392 80.93 6.12 73.34
CA GLN A 392 82.07 5.30 73.78
C GLN A 392 83.21 6.17 74.35
N GLY A 393 83.50 7.31 73.72
CA GLY A 393 84.44 8.31 74.25
C GLY A 393 83.99 8.89 75.59
N TYR A 394 82.71 9.23 75.73
CA TYR A 394 82.12 9.69 76.99
C TYR A 394 82.11 8.60 78.05
N ALA A 395 81.92 7.32 77.70
CA ALA A 395 82.05 6.21 78.63
C ALA A 395 83.50 6.08 79.15
N ALA A 396 84.50 6.28 78.29
CA ALA A 396 85.90 6.33 78.71
C ALA A 396 86.18 7.56 79.61
N GLN A 397 85.61 8.72 79.29
CA GLN A 397 85.68 9.91 80.16
C GLN A 397 84.91 9.71 81.48
N ALA A 398 83.82 8.97 81.50
CA ALA A 398 83.06 8.63 82.70
C ALA A 398 83.85 7.66 83.59
N GLU A 399 84.60 6.70 83.03
CA GLU A 399 85.51 5.85 83.80
C GLU A 399 86.70 6.68 84.36
N ALA A 400 87.23 7.63 83.59
CA ALA A 400 88.22 8.59 84.08
C ALA A 400 87.66 9.51 85.18
N SER A 401 86.40 9.92 85.05
CA SER A 401 85.69 10.73 86.04
C SER A 401 85.34 9.93 87.29
N LYS A 402 85.01 8.64 87.17
CA LYS A 402 84.85 7.70 88.30
C LYS A 402 86.15 7.53 89.07
N ASN A 403 87.29 7.44 88.38
CA ASN A 403 88.61 7.42 89.02
C ASN A 403 88.92 8.75 89.72
N SER A 404 88.55 9.88 89.10
CA SER A 404 88.67 11.22 89.71
C SER A 404 87.69 11.43 90.87
N ALA A 405 86.50 10.83 90.82
CA ALA A 405 85.48 10.85 91.87
C ALA A 405 85.87 9.93 93.02
N ALA A 406 86.58 8.82 92.80
CA ALA A 406 87.20 8.03 93.85
C ALA A 406 88.32 8.81 94.57
N GLN A 407 89.12 9.57 93.81
CA GLN A 407 90.08 10.53 94.38
C GLN A 407 89.36 11.67 95.14
N SER A 408 88.24 12.16 94.63
CA SER A 408 87.43 13.20 95.27
C SER A 408 86.62 12.70 96.46
N ALA A 409 86.20 11.43 96.51
CA ALA A 409 85.57 10.81 97.67
C ALA A 409 86.58 10.59 98.80
N THR A 410 87.83 10.30 98.44
CA THR A 410 88.97 10.31 99.38
C THR A 410 89.23 11.74 99.90
N ALA A 411 89.03 12.78 99.06
CA ALA A 411 89.10 14.18 99.47
C ALA A 411 87.84 14.68 100.24
N ALA A 412 86.66 14.12 99.97
CA ALA A 412 85.40 14.48 100.61
C ALA A 412 85.29 13.88 102.02
N ALA A 413 85.85 12.68 102.23
CA ALA A 413 86.05 12.10 103.56
C ALA A 413 86.99 12.96 104.45
N ALA A 414 87.88 13.76 103.84
CA ALA A 414 88.69 14.76 104.54
C ALA A 414 87.98 16.11 104.76
N SER A 415 86.87 16.38 104.05
CA SER A 415 86.09 17.64 104.16
C SER A 415 84.92 17.59 105.15
N ALA A 416 84.49 16.39 105.58
CA ALA A 416 83.47 16.24 106.62
C ALA A 416 83.96 16.69 108.02
N GLU A 417 85.27 16.85 108.23
CA GLU A 417 85.86 17.48 109.43
C GLU A 417 85.88 19.02 109.39
N MET A 418 85.50 19.67 108.26
CA MET A 418 85.56 21.14 108.11
C MET A 418 84.29 21.89 108.53
N PHE A 419 83.17 21.21 108.80
CA PHE A 419 81.89 21.86 109.15
C PHE A 419 81.72 22.21 110.64
N GLU A 420 82.65 21.80 111.52
CA GLU A 420 82.77 22.34 112.88
C GLU A 420 83.63 23.62 112.99
N GLN A 421 84.25 24.08 111.88
CA GLN A 421 85.25 25.17 111.90
C GLN A 421 84.72 26.53 111.37
N ALA A 422 83.42 26.67 111.12
CA ALA A 422 82.85 27.93 110.62
C ALA A 422 83.01 29.07 111.66
N ILE A 423 83.65 30.17 111.27
CA ILE A 423 83.91 31.30 112.17
C ILE A 423 82.67 32.19 112.22
N LEU A 424 82.11 32.41 113.40
CA LEU A 424 81.01 33.35 113.61
C LEU A 424 81.50 34.78 113.35
N VAL A 425 80.80 35.52 112.49
CA VAL A 425 81.06 36.93 112.22
C VAL A 425 79.82 37.78 112.49
N THR A 426 80.02 38.90 113.18
CA THR A 426 78.96 39.87 113.51
C THR A 426 79.02 41.14 112.66
N ASP A 427 80.11 41.37 111.93
CA ASP A 427 80.24 42.39 110.88
C ASP A 427 80.97 41.78 109.68
N TRP A 428 80.32 41.73 108.52
CA TRP A 428 80.92 41.16 107.32
C TRP A 428 82.17 41.92 106.85
N ASN A 429 82.39 43.16 107.23
CA ASN A 429 83.65 43.83 106.93
C ASN A 429 84.85 43.24 107.68
N ASP A 430 84.64 42.53 108.79
CA ASP A 430 85.70 41.91 109.60
C ASP A 430 86.12 40.54 109.06
N ALA A 431 85.31 39.94 108.20
CA ALA A 431 85.61 38.67 107.55
C ALA A 431 86.61 38.88 106.40
N ILE A 432 87.83 39.32 106.73
CA ILE A 432 88.92 39.67 105.79
C ILE A 432 89.93 38.55 105.58
N LYS A 433 89.94 37.56 106.47
CA LYS A 433 90.83 36.39 106.35
C LYS A 433 90.13 35.30 105.53
N PRO A 434 90.85 34.55 104.68
CA PRO A 434 90.25 33.45 103.96
C PRO A 434 89.64 32.45 104.93
N GLY A 435 88.41 32.02 104.67
CA GLY A 435 87.72 31.11 105.56
C GLY A 435 86.25 30.97 105.23
N PHE A 436 85.63 30.01 105.92
CA PHE A 436 84.19 29.80 105.91
C PHE A 436 83.59 30.48 107.14
N TYR A 437 82.68 31.42 106.89
CA TYR A 437 82.07 32.24 107.92
C TYR A 437 80.57 32.00 107.99
N TYR A 438 80.04 32.18 109.18
CA TYR A 438 78.61 32.17 109.46
C TYR A 438 78.23 33.46 110.20
N SER A 439 77.09 34.05 109.88
CA SER A 439 76.56 35.22 110.59
C SER A 439 75.05 35.13 110.76
N ASP A 440 74.48 35.86 111.70
CA ASP A 440 73.03 36.13 111.67
C ASP A 440 72.69 37.22 110.64
N ASN A 441 71.41 37.32 110.27
CA ASN A 441 70.94 38.26 109.23
C ASN A 441 71.05 39.75 109.62
N ASN A 442 71.36 40.04 110.88
CA ASN A 442 71.53 41.39 111.40
C ASN A 442 73.00 41.80 111.56
N ALA A 443 73.95 40.95 111.11
CA ALA A 443 75.36 41.31 111.12
C ALA A 443 75.59 42.63 110.35
N ALA A 444 76.48 43.47 110.84
CA ALA A 444 76.79 44.72 110.16
C ALA A 444 77.38 44.44 108.75
N ASN A 445 77.10 45.34 107.81
CA ASN A 445 77.59 45.29 106.41
C ASN A 445 77.21 44.03 105.60
N VAL A 446 76.20 43.30 106.05
CA VAL A 446 75.61 42.13 105.38
C VAL A 446 74.83 42.51 104.10
N PRO A 447 74.73 41.64 103.07
CA PRO A 447 73.87 41.91 101.91
C PRO A 447 72.39 41.74 102.25
N THR A 448 71.53 42.52 101.59
CA THR A 448 70.07 42.29 101.57
C THR A 448 69.66 41.42 100.38
N PHE A 449 68.79 40.45 100.61
CA PHE A 449 68.19 39.59 99.59
C PHE A 449 66.69 39.88 99.50
N GLU A 450 66.16 40.12 98.29
CA GLU A 450 64.71 40.29 98.08
C GLU A 450 63.99 38.97 98.43
N GLY A 451 63.01 39.03 99.33
CA GLY A 451 62.23 37.84 99.73
C GLY A 451 62.82 37.00 100.87
N ALA A 452 63.91 37.44 101.52
CA ALA A 452 64.44 36.79 102.73
C ALA A 452 63.53 37.06 103.95
N ALA A 453 62.41 36.35 104.02
CA ALA A 453 61.53 36.37 105.19
C ALA A 453 62.19 35.65 106.38
N GLY A 454 62.62 36.42 107.40
CA GLY A 454 62.72 36.00 108.80
C GLY A 454 63.72 34.90 109.19
N GLY A 455 64.84 35.29 109.81
CA GLY A 455 65.37 34.59 110.99
C GLY A 455 66.31 33.38 110.84
N THR A 456 66.91 33.11 109.68
CA THR A 456 67.93 32.03 109.56
C THR A 456 69.21 32.59 108.94
N GLY A 457 70.35 32.42 109.63
CA GLY A 457 71.63 33.10 109.33
C GLY A 457 72.20 32.86 107.92
N LEU A 458 73.30 33.53 107.61
CA LEU A 458 73.96 33.53 106.31
C LEU A 458 75.28 32.77 106.40
N TYR A 459 75.62 32.12 105.29
CA TYR A 459 76.93 31.54 105.09
C TYR A 459 77.69 32.38 104.08
N GLY A 460 78.98 32.54 104.33
CA GLY A 460 79.84 33.19 103.37
C GLY A 460 81.21 32.56 103.29
N LEU A 461 81.70 32.59 102.06
CA LEU A 461 83.07 32.23 101.73
C LEU A 461 83.85 33.51 101.53
N VAL A 462 84.92 33.64 102.31
CA VAL A 462 85.89 34.71 102.16
C VAL A 462 87.11 34.15 101.49
N PHE A 463 87.49 34.80 100.38
CA PHE A 463 88.76 34.60 99.72
C PHE A 463 89.59 35.84 99.96
N SER A 464 90.87 35.70 100.30
CA SER A 464 91.78 36.85 100.27
C SER A 464 93.07 36.51 99.53
N TYR A 465 93.63 37.51 98.86
CA TYR A 465 94.90 37.44 98.15
C TYR A 465 95.62 38.79 98.34
N GLY A 466 96.62 38.81 99.21
CA GLY A 466 97.22 40.07 99.67
C GLY A 466 96.20 40.93 100.44
N GLU A 467 96.07 42.21 100.06
CA GLU A 467 95.12 43.16 100.64
C GLU A 467 93.73 43.15 99.97
N GLN A 468 93.49 42.24 99.03
CA GLN A 468 92.19 42.10 98.36
C GLN A 468 91.38 40.97 99.00
N VAL A 469 90.11 41.25 99.31
CA VAL A 469 89.17 40.28 99.87
C VAL A 469 87.97 40.14 98.95
N ARG A 470 87.48 38.92 98.73
CA ARG A 470 86.21 38.65 98.05
C ARG A 470 85.30 37.90 98.98
N GLN A 471 84.06 38.35 99.05
CA GLN A 471 83.05 37.71 99.86
C GLN A 471 81.89 37.29 98.99
N VAL A 472 81.56 36.02 99.08
CA VAL A 472 80.34 35.46 98.50
C VAL A 472 79.46 35.06 99.65
N VAL A 473 78.29 35.69 99.74
CA VAL A 473 77.33 35.45 100.82
C VAL A 473 76.03 34.97 100.23
N MET A 474 75.42 34.00 100.90
CA MET A 474 74.16 33.40 100.52
C MET A 474 73.32 33.12 101.78
N PRO A 475 71.99 33.24 101.68
CA PRO A 475 71.11 32.86 102.78
C PRO A 475 71.20 31.35 103.00
N ARG A 476 71.10 30.91 104.26
CA ARG A 476 71.06 29.48 104.61
C ARG A 476 69.89 28.75 103.94
N PHE A 477 68.76 29.43 103.77
CA PHE A 477 67.61 28.96 103.00
C PHE A 477 67.03 30.13 102.19
N GLY A 478 67.04 30.06 100.86
CA GLY A 478 66.56 31.12 99.96
C GLY A 478 67.24 31.11 98.59
N SER A 479 66.74 31.93 97.66
CA SER A 479 67.25 32.03 96.28
C SER A 479 68.10 33.29 96.11
N GLY A 480 69.28 33.15 95.51
CA GLY A 480 70.17 34.26 95.16
C GLY A 480 71.49 34.24 95.94
N CYS A 481 72.56 34.68 95.27
CA CYS A 481 73.88 34.90 95.86
C CYS A 481 74.27 36.37 95.67
N LYS A 482 74.90 36.95 96.69
CA LYS A 482 75.50 38.28 96.61
C LYS A 482 77.00 38.14 96.70
N ILE A 483 77.69 38.89 95.85
CA ILE A 483 79.14 38.97 95.85
C ILE A 483 79.57 40.41 96.04
N ARG A 484 80.63 40.60 96.82
CA ARG A 484 81.36 41.87 96.87
C ARG A 484 82.86 41.65 96.97
N PHE A 485 83.58 42.71 96.68
CA PHE A 485 85.04 42.74 96.62
C PHE A 485 85.54 43.85 97.54
N CYS A 486 86.76 43.70 98.04
CA CYS A 486 87.49 44.69 98.78
C CYS A 486 88.80 44.97 98.03
N GLY A 487 89.06 46.24 97.71
CA GLY A 487 90.37 46.69 97.22
C GLY A 487 91.25 47.16 98.39
N GLY A 488 92.58 47.01 98.30
CA GLY A 488 93.49 47.47 99.37
C GLY A 488 93.46 48.99 99.56
N PRO A 489 93.65 49.54 100.78
CA PRO A 489 93.67 48.92 102.10
C PRO A 489 92.26 48.98 102.73
N PHE A 490 91.45 47.92 102.54
CA PHE A 490 90.14 47.68 103.17
C PHE A 490 88.93 48.54 102.75
N THR A 491 88.84 48.96 101.48
CA THR A 491 87.62 49.62 100.95
C THR A 491 86.68 48.61 100.27
N TRP A 492 85.48 48.45 100.82
CA TRP A 492 84.46 47.50 100.33
C TRP A 492 83.63 48.06 99.18
N TYR A 493 83.52 47.30 98.09
CA TYR A 493 82.56 47.55 97.01
C TYR A 493 81.14 47.12 97.43
N PRO A 494 80.08 47.73 96.85
CA PRO A 494 78.70 47.32 97.09
C PRO A 494 78.45 45.85 96.72
N TRP A 495 77.45 45.25 97.37
CA TRP A 495 76.98 43.91 97.04
C TRP A 495 76.27 43.87 95.67
N MET A 496 76.62 42.91 94.83
CA MET A 496 76.04 42.72 93.48
C MET A 496 75.25 41.41 93.37
N GLN A 497 74.20 41.40 92.52
CA GLN A 497 73.37 40.23 92.19
C GLN A 497 74.05 39.34 91.14
N PHE A 498 73.82 38.03 91.22
CA PHE A 498 74.50 37.05 90.36
C PHE A 498 73.87 36.82 88.94
N ALA A 499 72.55 37.07 88.64
CA ALA A 499 71.91 37.05 87.26
C ALA A 499 70.39 37.52 87.14
N PRO A 500 69.80 37.88 85.94
CA PRO A 500 68.37 38.35 85.70
C PRO A 500 67.39 37.50 84.78
N ASN A 501 66.12 37.97 84.53
CA ASN A 501 64.98 37.36 83.76
C ASN A 501 65.02 37.51 82.20
N ALA A 502 64.24 36.71 81.44
CA ALA A 502 64.27 36.61 79.96
C ALA A 502 63.32 37.56 79.20
N THR A 503 63.74 38.03 78.03
CA THR A 503 62.96 38.82 77.04
C THR A 503 63.08 38.20 75.64
N THR A 504 62.41 38.76 74.62
CA THR A 504 62.57 38.34 73.21
C THR A 504 63.98 38.54 72.65
N ASP A 505 64.85 39.27 73.36
CA ASP A 505 66.21 39.61 72.90
C ASP A 505 67.32 39.16 73.87
N THR A 506 67.00 38.85 75.13
CA THR A 506 68.00 38.47 76.14
C THR A 506 67.56 37.23 76.89
N ALA A 507 68.43 36.22 76.92
CA ALA A 507 68.19 35.02 77.70
C ALA A 507 68.22 35.34 79.19
N GLY A 508 67.18 34.90 79.89
CA GLY A 508 67.16 34.78 81.34
C GLY A 508 66.84 33.32 81.67
N PHE A 509 65.71 33.08 82.34
CA PHE A 509 65.30 31.71 82.69
C PHE A 509 64.66 30.89 81.55
N MET A 510 64.39 31.48 80.37
CA MET A 510 64.09 30.78 79.12
C MET A 510 64.80 31.47 77.93
N SER A 511 64.87 30.79 76.79
CA SER A 511 65.52 31.37 75.61
C SER A 511 64.70 32.51 75.03
N ALA A 512 65.40 33.49 74.46
CA ALA A 512 64.78 34.59 73.74
C ALA A 512 63.97 34.11 72.51
N ALA A 513 64.41 33.02 71.87
CA ALA A 513 63.80 32.46 70.66
C ALA A 513 62.42 31.84 70.90
N ASP A 514 62.22 31.15 72.03
CA ASP A 514 60.94 30.51 72.34
C ASP A 514 59.85 31.54 72.64
N LYS A 515 60.23 32.67 73.27
CA LYS A 515 59.28 33.75 73.54
C LYS A 515 58.79 34.42 72.26
N ALA A 516 59.64 34.57 71.23
CA ALA A 516 59.27 35.19 69.96
C ALA A 516 58.31 34.33 69.13
N LYS A 517 58.43 33.00 69.20
CA LYS A 517 57.63 32.06 68.40
C LYS A 517 56.15 32.02 68.83
N LEU A 518 55.89 32.23 70.11
CA LEU A 518 54.54 32.20 70.69
C LEU A 518 53.73 33.47 70.39
N ASP A 519 54.39 34.58 70.06
CA ASP A 519 53.71 35.86 69.81
C ASP A 519 53.12 35.96 68.38
N GLY A 520 53.30 34.96 67.51
CA GLY A 520 53.00 35.03 66.06
C GLY A 520 51.76 34.29 65.54
N VAL A 521 50.84 33.81 66.38
CA VAL A 521 49.64 33.06 65.94
C VAL A 521 48.41 33.99 65.88
N GLU A 522 47.75 34.10 64.72
CA GLU A 522 46.56 34.95 64.50
C GLU A 522 45.24 34.36 65.03
N SER A 523 44.22 35.21 65.19
CA SER A 523 42.91 34.86 65.76
C SER A 523 41.96 34.23 64.71
N ASN A 524 41.22 33.17 65.08
CA ASN A 524 40.17 32.46 64.30
C ASN A 524 40.60 31.56 63.12
N ALA A 525 41.71 30.83 63.22
CA ALA A 525 42.24 29.97 62.15
C ALA A 525 41.41 28.70 61.78
N ASN A 526 40.06 28.66 61.92
CA ASN A 526 39.26 27.41 61.78
C ASN A 526 37.76 27.54 61.37
N ASN A 527 37.37 28.27 60.29
CA ASN A 527 35.98 28.29 59.77
C ASN A 527 35.86 27.86 58.27
N TYR A 528 34.86 27.03 57.89
CA TYR A 528 34.62 26.52 56.51
C TYR A 528 33.20 26.82 55.99
N VAL A 529 33.03 27.07 54.67
CA VAL A 529 31.75 27.38 53.99
C VAL A 529 31.62 26.58 52.68
N HIS A 530 30.43 26.02 52.38
CA HIS A 530 30.18 25.17 51.20
C HIS A 530 29.84 25.99 49.93
N PRO A 531 30.39 25.65 48.74
CA PRO A 531 30.14 26.37 47.48
C PRO A 531 28.73 26.18 46.92
N THR A 532 28.27 27.12 46.06
CA THR A 532 26.94 27.12 45.42
C THR A 532 26.97 27.20 43.89
N ASP A 533 28.14 27.11 43.28
CA ASP A 533 28.33 27.20 41.82
C ASP A 533 27.93 25.89 41.10
N SER A 534 27.76 25.96 39.77
CA SER A 534 27.46 24.82 38.90
C SER A 534 28.46 23.67 39.14
N GLY A 535 27.94 22.47 39.42
CA GLY A 535 28.70 21.30 39.89
C GLY A 535 28.59 21.03 41.39
N ASN A 536 28.13 22.01 42.19
CA ASN A 536 27.88 21.87 43.63
C ASN A 536 26.38 21.95 44.00
N LYS A 537 25.50 22.11 43.01
CA LYS A 537 24.03 22.10 43.17
C LYS A 537 23.50 20.66 43.16
N HIS A 538 22.56 20.34 44.05
CA HIS A 538 21.92 19.01 44.14
C HIS A 538 20.74 18.87 43.17
N VAL A 539 20.39 17.62 42.85
CA VAL A 539 19.20 17.26 42.04
C VAL A 539 17.92 17.65 42.81
N PRO A 540 16.87 18.20 42.14
CA PRO A 540 15.62 18.59 42.80
C PRO A 540 14.86 17.40 43.40
N HIS A 541 14.30 17.56 44.59
CA HIS A 541 13.47 16.52 45.23
C HIS A 541 12.06 16.45 44.60
N GLY A 542 11.37 15.31 44.75
CA GLY A 542 9.93 15.21 44.49
C GLY A 542 9.47 14.65 43.12
N GLY A 543 10.32 13.91 42.40
CA GLY A 543 9.90 13.20 41.18
C GLY A 543 8.99 12.00 41.47
N GLU A 544 8.05 11.73 40.58
CA GLU A 544 7.16 10.56 40.60
C GLU A 544 7.58 9.49 39.58
N SER A 545 7.06 8.27 39.72
CA SER A 545 7.31 7.17 38.77
C SER A 545 6.75 7.53 37.38
N GLY A 546 7.58 7.45 36.33
CA GLY A 546 7.22 7.85 34.96
C GLY A 546 7.65 9.28 34.57
N GLN A 547 8.46 9.94 35.40
CA GLN A 547 9.04 11.26 35.10
C GLN A 547 10.54 11.18 34.80
N ILE A 548 11.03 12.11 33.97
CA ILE A 548 12.44 12.27 33.61
C ILE A 548 12.96 13.64 34.07
N LEU A 549 14.27 13.73 34.36
CA LEU A 549 14.95 15.00 34.63
C LEU A 549 15.32 15.67 33.30
N ARG A 550 14.72 16.83 33.03
CA ARG A 550 15.08 17.68 31.89
C ARG A 550 15.97 18.82 32.34
N TRP A 551 16.86 19.25 31.46
CA TRP A 551 17.68 20.44 31.69
C TRP A 551 16.78 21.67 31.84
N ASN A 552 17.01 22.48 32.88
CA ASN A 552 16.28 23.74 33.11
C ASN A 552 17.20 24.95 32.93
N SER A 553 18.34 24.96 33.65
CA SER A 553 19.34 26.04 33.57
C SER A 553 20.73 25.52 33.97
N ASP A 554 21.75 26.37 33.97
CA ASP A 554 23.11 25.95 34.33
C ASP A 554 23.18 25.41 35.78
N GLY A 555 23.54 24.13 35.89
CA GLY A 555 23.53 23.36 37.14
C GLY A 555 22.14 23.00 37.70
N GLU A 556 21.04 23.18 36.94
CA GLU A 556 19.66 22.93 37.39
C GLU A 556 18.87 22.04 36.42
N ALA A 557 18.18 21.05 36.99
CA ALA A 557 17.26 20.16 36.27
C ALA A 557 15.82 20.32 36.81
N ILE A 558 14.82 19.84 36.07
CA ILE A 558 13.40 19.84 36.46
C ILE A 558 12.75 18.50 36.11
N TRP A 559 11.81 18.03 36.94
CA TRP A 559 11.01 16.84 36.66
C TRP A 559 9.91 17.14 35.64
N ASP A 560 9.76 16.26 34.66
CA ASP A 560 8.74 16.38 33.61
C ASP A 560 8.21 14.98 33.23
N ASN A 561 7.01 14.90 32.68
CA ASN A 561 6.41 13.64 32.28
C ASN A 561 7.18 13.02 31.10
N GLU A 562 7.17 11.69 31.01
CA GLU A 562 7.63 10.98 29.82
C GLU A 562 6.85 11.45 28.59
N VAL A 563 7.57 11.75 27.50
CA VAL A 563 6.97 12.19 26.22
C VAL A 563 6.61 10.94 25.41
N ASP A 564 5.46 10.96 24.72
CA ASP A 564 5.04 9.92 23.77
C ASP A 564 6.16 9.62 22.76
N ALA A 565 6.92 8.58 23.04
CA ALA A 565 7.92 8.01 22.16
C ALA A 565 7.35 6.67 21.67
N TYR A 566 7.29 6.49 20.34
CA TYR A 566 7.06 5.16 19.79
C TYR A 566 8.12 4.22 20.37
N THR A 567 7.70 3.09 20.94
CA THR A 567 8.67 2.07 21.32
C THR A 567 9.41 1.62 20.06
N LYS A 568 10.60 0.99 20.21
CA LYS A 568 11.28 0.37 19.06
C LYS A 568 10.34 -0.57 18.29
N SER A 569 9.39 -1.20 18.97
CA SER A 569 8.37 -2.06 18.37
C SER A 569 7.36 -1.25 17.56
N ASP A 570 6.80 -0.17 18.12
CA ASP A 570 5.79 0.66 17.43
C ASP A 570 6.38 1.37 16.22
N SER A 571 7.63 1.85 16.34
CA SER A 571 8.34 2.44 15.22
C SER A 571 8.61 1.42 14.11
N ARG A 572 8.95 0.17 14.45
CA ARG A 572 9.15 -0.87 13.44
C ARG A 572 7.82 -1.27 12.81
N GLN A 573 6.75 -1.42 13.57
CA GLN A 573 5.45 -1.77 13.00
C GLN A 573 4.88 -0.64 12.10
N ALA A 574 5.02 0.62 12.50
CA ALA A 574 4.46 1.75 11.76
C ALA A 574 5.33 2.19 10.56
N PHE A 575 6.66 2.08 10.65
CA PHE A 575 7.57 2.57 9.61
C PHE A 575 8.25 1.46 8.78
N ALA A 576 8.12 0.17 9.12
CA ALA A 576 8.70 -0.91 8.30
C ALA A 576 7.96 -1.22 7.00
N ASN A 577 6.75 -0.67 6.80
CA ASN A 577 6.01 -0.80 5.53
C ASN A 577 6.73 -0.14 4.34
N ALA A 578 7.87 0.54 4.56
CA ALA A 578 8.73 1.05 3.49
C ALA A 578 9.30 -0.06 2.59
N PHE A 579 9.50 -1.28 3.12
CA PHE A 579 9.95 -2.43 2.35
C PHE A 579 9.05 -3.64 2.58
N VAL A 580 8.08 -3.82 1.70
CA VAL A 580 7.17 -4.98 1.71
C VAL A 580 7.77 -6.10 0.87
N GLY A 581 7.78 -7.31 1.42
CA GLY A 581 8.05 -8.54 0.68
C GLY A 581 6.78 -9.33 0.48
N GLU A 582 6.64 -9.93 -0.70
CA GLU A 582 5.53 -10.82 -1.05
C GLU A 582 6.09 -12.16 -1.50
N LYS A 583 5.51 -13.25 -1.00
CA LYS A 583 5.84 -14.62 -1.42
C LYS A 583 4.62 -15.51 -1.30
N SER A 584 4.48 -16.43 -2.23
CA SER A 584 3.39 -17.40 -2.25
C SER A 584 3.91 -18.83 -2.42
N GLY A 585 3.16 -19.80 -1.93
CA GLY A 585 3.39 -21.23 -2.14
C GLY A 585 2.85 -22.08 -1.00
N ALA A 586 2.98 -23.40 -1.09
CA ALA A 586 2.50 -24.32 -0.04
C ALA A 586 3.18 -24.13 1.32
N MET A 587 4.44 -23.68 1.33
CA MET A 587 5.17 -23.28 2.53
C MET A 587 6.15 -22.16 2.17
N VAL A 588 6.03 -21.02 2.83
CA VAL A 588 6.73 -19.79 2.48
C VAL A 588 7.78 -19.48 3.55
N ILE A 589 9.04 -19.29 3.13
CA ILE A 589 10.17 -18.94 4.00
C ILE A 589 10.60 -17.49 3.75
N LEU A 590 10.66 -16.71 4.82
CA LEU A 590 10.94 -15.27 4.85
C LEU A 590 12.25 -15.03 5.62
N PRO A 591 13.42 -15.08 4.95
CA PRO A 591 14.74 -15.02 5.61
C PRO A 591 15.15 -13.61 6.07
N ASP A 592 14.39 -12.60 5.66
CA ASP A 592 14.69 -11.18 5.80
C ASP A 592 13.53 -10.41 6.44
N VAL A 593 12.75 -11.07 7.29
CA VAL A 593 11.70 -10.40 8.07
C VAL A 593 12.27 -9.43 9.11
N ALA A 594 11.59 -8.32 9.32
CA ALA A 594 11.94 -7.36 10.37
C ALA A 594 11.53 -7.88 11.76
N GLU A 595 12.42 -7.71 12.74
CA GLU A 595 12.18 -8.11 14.14
C GLU A 595 11.02 -7.32 14.77
N ASN A 596 10.16 -8.02 15.53
CA ASN A 596 8.97 -7.50 16.21
C ASN A 596 7.95 -6.86 15.27
N THR A 597 7.67 -7.49 14.13
CA THR A 597 6.63 -7.05 13.20
C THR A 597 5.51 -8.09 13.03
N LEU A 598 4.35 -7.63 12.58
CA LEU A 598 3.24 -8.48 12.14
C LEU A 598 3.35 -8.79 10.65
N LEU A 599 2.80 -9.93 10.22
CA LEU A 599 2.51 -10.16 8.81
C LEU A 599 1.45 -9.14 8.34
N LEU A 600 1.58 -8.71 7.09
CA LEU A 600 0.66 -7.77 6.44
C LEU A 600 -0.46 -8.50 5.68
N LYS A 601 -0.17 -9.72 5.23
CA LYS A 601 -1.10 -10.65 4.56
C LYS A 601 -0.69 -12.07 4.90
N ALA A 602 -1.65 -12.95 5.17
CA ALA A 602 -1.45 -14.39 5.28
C ALA A 602 -2.69 -15.08 4.71
N ALA A 603 -2.75 -15.15 3.38
CA ALA A 603 -3.95 -15.53 2.67
C ALA A 603 -3.87 -16.93 2.09
N VAL A 604 -4.79 -17.79 2.53
CA VAL A 604 -4.90 -19.14 2.01
C VAL A 604 -5.62 -19.10 0.68
N GLN A 605 -5.02 -19.73 -0.33
CA GLN A 605 -5.56 -19.81 -1.67
C GLN A 605 -6.31 -21.12 -1.88
N GLY A 606 -7.43 -21.03 -2.58
CA GLY A 606 -8.20 -22.17 -3.02
C GLY A 606 -7.40 -23.06 -3.96
N ALA A 607 -7.65 -24.36 -3.88
CA ALA A 607 -7.15 -25.35 -4.82
C ALA A 607 -8.24 -26.40 -5.06
N THR A 608 -8.50 -26.70 -6.32
CA THR A 608 -9.53 -27.67 -6.70
C THR A 608 -8.90 -29.01 -7.01
N THR A 609 -9.41 -30.04 -6.33
CA THR A 609 -9.04 -31.44 -6.57
C THR A 609 -10.19 -32.13 -7.27
N GLU A 610 -9.85 -32.90 -8.31
CA GLU A 610 -10.78 -33.70 -9.07
C GLU A 610 -10.38 -35.18 -9.02
N VAL A 611 -11.33 -36.04 -8.66
CA VAL A 611 -11.13 -37.49 -8.60
C VAL A 611 -12.22 -38.21 -9.39
N LEU A 612 -11.83 -38.95 -10.43
CA LEU A 612 -12.75 -39.75 -11.26
C LEU A 612 -13.20 -41.01 -10.53
N ALA A 613 -14.46 -41.39 -10.73
CA ALA A 613 -15.02 -42.65 -10.24
C ALA A 613 -14.27 -43.87 -10.80
N ASN A 614 -13.94 -43.82 -12.10
CA ASN A 614 -13.00 -44.74 -12.75
C ASN A 614 -11.82 -43.95 -13.34
N PRO A 615 -10.62 -43.98 -12.71
CA PRO A 615 -9.44 -43.28 -13.17
C PRO A 615 -8.91 -43.72 -14.55
N GLU A 616 -9.28 -44.92 -15.00
CA GLU A 616 -8.85 -45.49 -16.29
C GLU A 616 -9.76 -45.08 -17.47
N ALA A 617 -10.85 -44.36 -17.21
CA ALA A 617 -11.79 -43.88 -18.22
C ALA A 617 -11.86 -42.35 -18.26
N GLU A 618 -12.15 -41.79 -19.43
CA GLU A 618 -12.37 -40.34 -19.59
C GLU A 618 -13.63 -39.91 -18.82
N LYS A 619 -13.66 -38.66 -18.32
CA LYS A 619 -14.86 -38.11 -17.67
C LYS A 619 -15.99 -37.96 -18.69
N SER A 620 -17.18 -38.45 -18.32
CA SER A 620 -18.39 -38.40 -19.12
C SER A 620 -19.62 -38.50 -18.22
N PRO A 621 -20.86 -38.37 -18.76
CA PRO A 621 -22.08 -38.66 -18.01
C PRO A 621 -22.09 -40.03 -17.29
N ASP A 622 -21.37 -41.02 -17.82
CA ASP A 622 -21.27 -42.37 -17.28
C ASP A 622 -20.07 -42.59 -16.34
N ASN A 623 -19.09 -41.66 -16.34
CA ASN A 623 -17.91 -41.69 -15.48
C ASN A 623 -17.65 -40.30 -14.87
N ILE A 624 -18.26 -40.07 -13.72
CA ILE A 624 -18.28 -38.76 -13.06
C ILE A 624 -17.05 -38.53 -12.18
N ALA A 625 -16.72 -37.27 -11.93
CA ALA A 625 -15.75 -36.84 -10.94
C ALA A 625 -16.40 -36.32 -9.65
N SER A 626 -15.73 -36.59 -8.54
CA SER A 626 -15.88 -35.82 -7.31
C SER A 626 -14.96 -34.62 -7.37
N ILE A 627 -15.49 -33.43 -7.09
CA ILE A 627 -14.74 -32.17 -7.07
C ILE A 627 -14.80 -31.60 -5.66
N SER A 628 -13.64 -31.29 -5.09
CA SER A 628 -13.49 -30.69 -3.77
C SER A 628 -12.54 -29.49 -3.79
N GLY A 629 -12.66 -28.62 -2.79
CA GLY A 629 -11.80 -27.45 -2.59
C GLY A 629 -10.93 -27.55 -1.34
N VAL A 630 -10.23 -26.46 -1.05
CA VAL A 630 -9.42 -26.29 0.15
C VAL A 630 -10.30 -25.84 1.32
N GLU A 631 -10.22 -26.56 2.44
CA GLU A 631 -10.89 -26.22 3.70
C GLU A 631 -9.81 -26.05 4.79
N PRO A 632 -9.19 -24.86 4.89
CA PRO A 632 -8.08 -24.67 5.81
C PRO A 632 -8.60 -24.41 7.22
N THR A 633 -8.00 -25.05 8.23
CA THR A 633 -8.43 -24.88 9.64
C THR A 633 -7.47 -24.00 10.43
N LYS A 634 -6.24 -23.79 9.93
CA LYS A 634 -5.24 -22.96 10.59
C LYS A 634 -4.15 -22.47 9.64
N VAL A 635 -3.57 -21.32 9.96
CA VAL A 635 -2.25 -20.89 9.47
C VAL A 635 -1.24 -21.13 10.58
N THR A 636 -0.13 -21.79 10.28
CA THR A 636 1.00 -21.93 11.20
C THR A 636 2.08 -20.94 10.82
N VAL A 637 2.54 -20.16 11.81
CA VAL A 637 3.71 -19.28 11.67
C VAL A 637 4.78 -19.74 12.64
N CYS A 638 5.95 -20.06 12.13
CA CYS A 638 7.06 -20.57 12.93
C CYS A 638 8.40 -20.03 12.46
N GLY A 639 9.46 -20.39 13.18
CA GLY A 639 10.82 -20.07 12.78
C GLY A 639 11.31 -20.96 11.63
N LYS A 640 12.62 -21.15 11.60
CA LYS A 640 13.28 -22.08 10.67
C LYS A 640 13.06 -23.55 11.05
N ASN A 641 12.98 -23.84 12.35
CA ASN A 641 12.71 -25.18 12.86
C ASN A 641 11.20 -25.46 12.80
N LEU A 642 10.81 -26.47 12.02
CA LEU A 642 9.42 -26.90 11.78
C LEU A 642 8.92 -27.92 12.81
N LEU A 643 9.77 -28.35 13.75
CA LEU A 643 9.46 -29.47 14.65
C LEU A 643 8.94 -28.98 16.02
N PRO A 644 7.62 -28.90 16.27
CA PRO A 644 7.06 -28.66 17.59
C PRO A 644 7.43 -29.77 18.58
N TYR A 645 7.82 -29.36 19.78
CA TYR A 645 8.11 -30.26 20.89
C TYR A 645 6.83 -30.50 21.72
N LYS A 646 6.12 -31.59 21.44
CA LYS A 646 4.89 -31.99 22.17
C LYS A 646 5.20 -33.11 23.17
N PHE A 647 6.13 -32.83 24.09
CA PHE A 647 6.49 -33.73 25.18
C PHE A 647 5.27 -34.04 26.07
N GLU A 648 5.10 -35.29 26.45
CA GLU A 648 4.17 -35.67 27.51
C GLU A 648 4.66 -35.21 28.89
N SER A 649 5.99 -35.08 29.06
CA SER A 649 6.68 -34.66 30.28
C SER A 649 8.07 -34.12 29.93
N ASP A 650 8.54 -33.12 30.67
CA ASP A 650 9.90 -32.56 30.54
C ASP A 650 11.00 -33.58 30.85
N THR A 651 10.66 -34.69 31.53
CA THR A 651 11.54 -35.84 31.72
C THR A 651 10.84 -37.14 31.31
N GLN A 652 11.51 -37.96 30.51
CA GLN A 652 11.04 -39.28 30.09
C GLN A 652 12.09 -40.33 30.40
N THR A 653 11.69 -41.47 30.94
CA THR A 653 12.56 -42.63 31.14
C THR A 653 11.99 -43.85 30.42
N SER A 654 12.80 -44.52 29.63
CA SER A 654 12.44 -45.74 28.89
C SER A 654 13.63 -46.70 28.85
N PHE A 655 13.43 -47.92 29.36
CA PHE A 655 14.43 -49.00 29.39
C PHE A 655 15.81 -48.56 29.89
N GLY A 656 15.88 -47.84 31.01
CA GLY A 656 17.13 -47.35 31.62
C GLY A 656 17.72 -46.07 31.01
N ILE A 657 17.20 -45.59 29.89
CA ILE A 657 17.56 -44.29 29.28
C ILE A 657 16.61 -43.21 29.78
N THR A 658 17.15 -42.08 30.23
CA THR A 658 16.39 -40.89 30.67
C THR A 658 16.72 -39.71 29.78
N ALA A 659 15.69 -39.04 29.26
CA ALA A 659 15.80 -37.82 28.48
C ALA A 659 15.13 -36.65 29.21
N THR A 660 15.80 -35.50 29.25
CA THR A 660 15.32 -34.27 29.89
C THR A 660 15.34 -33.12 28.88
N LYS A 661 14.22 -32.41 28.76
CA LYS A 661 14.11 -31.20 27.94
C LYS A 661 14.75 -30.02 28.68
N ASN A 662 15.64 -29.31 28.00
CA ASN A 662 16.29 -28.11 28.52
C ASN A 662 15.49 -26.85 28.16
N ALA A 663 15.78 -25.74 28.85
CA ALA A 663 15.10 -24.47 28.65
C ALA A 663 15.28 -23.88 27.24
N ASP A 664 16.40 -24.19 26.58
CA ASP A 664 16.72 -23.76 25.21
C ASP A 664 16.12 -24.68 24.13
N GLY A 665 15.31 -25.68 24.52
CA GLY A 665 14.70 -26.64 23.61
C GLY A 665 15.57 -27.85 23.25
N SER A 666 16.87 -27.85 23.62
CA SER A 666 17.72 -29.04 23.48
C SER A 666 17.28 -30.16 24.42
N ILE A 667 17.75 -31.38 24.18
CA ILE A 667 17.40 -32.55 24.99
C ILE A 667 18.67 -33.23 25.50
N THR A 668 18.77 -33.42 26.80
CA THR A 668 19.83 -34.23 27.41
C THR A 668 19.36 -35.67 27.57
N ILE A 669 20.03 -36.62 26.91
CA ILE A 669 19.73 -38.06 26.96
C ILE A 669 20.88 -38.76 27.71
N GLN A 670 20.56 -39.50 28.77
CA GLN A 670 21.56 -40.12 29.65
C GLN A 670 21.09 -41.47 30.21
N GLY A 671 22.05 -42.32 30.59
CA GLY A 671 21.81 -43.62 31.22
C GLY A 671 22.26 -44.81 30.37
N VAL A 672 22.02 -46.01 30.87
CA VAL A 672 22.37 -47.27 30.20
C VAL A 672 21.08 -47.99 29.84
N ASN A 673 20.97 -48.43 28.58
CA ASN A 673 19.86 -49.27 28.20
C ASN A 673 19.91 -50.60 28.99
N ASP A 674 18.80 -50.98 29.63
CA ASP A 674 18.75 -52.11 30.57
C ASP A 674 18.83 -53.52 29.93
N GLY A 675 18.97 -53.59 28.59
CA GLY A 675 19.16 -54.83 27.85
C GLY A 675 17.87 -55.60 27.56
N THR A 676 16.70 -55.03 27.88
CA THR A 676 15.39 -55.68 27.63
C THR A 676 14.79 -55.34 26.26
N GLY A 677 15.22 -54.25 25.62
CA GLY A 677 14.75 -53.81 24.30
C GLY A 677 15.37 -52.48 23.86
N ALA A 678 15.16 -52.08 22.60
CA ALA A 678 15.51 -50.74 22.15
C ALA A 678 14.64 -49.68 22.85
N SER A 679 15.24 -48.58 23.29
CA SER A 679 14.53 -47.48 23.95
C SER A 679 14.03 -46.45 22.93
N SER A 680 12.87 -45.86 23.20
CA SER A 680 12.29 -44.81 22.36
C SER A 680 11.94 -43.60 23.22
N ILE A 681 12.54 -42.46 22.88
CA ILE A 681 12.29 -41.16 23.53
C ILE A 681 11.48 -40.31 22.56
N TYR A 682 10.22 -40.05 22.91
CA TYR A 682 9.28 -39.40 22.00
C TYR A 682 9.27 -37.89 22.21
N LEU A 683 9.44 -37.14 21.13
CA LEU A 683 9.17 -35.70 21.09
C LEU A 683 7.68 -35.45 20.84
N ALA A 684 7.02 -36.39 20.17
CA ALA A 684 5.58 -36.51 20.02
C ALA A 684 5.23 -37.98 19.74
N ARG A 685 4.21 -38.55 20.41
CA ARG A 685 3.81 -39.97 20.25
C ARG A 685 2.76 -40.21 19.19
N SER A 686 1.86 -39.25 18.97
CA SER A 686 0.78 -39.36 17.98
C SER A 686 0.14 -38.03 17.61
N ASN A 687 0.61 -36.92 18.18
CA ASN A 687 -0.03 -35.61 18.12
C ASN A 687 0.87 -34.55 17.47
N LEU A 688 1.93 -34.95 16.76
CA LEU A 688 2.85 -33.98 16.14
C LEU A 688 2.10 -33.03 15.18
N GLU A 689 1.16 -33.58 14.39
CA GLU A 689 0.19 -32.84 13.56
C GLU A 689 0.83 -31.82 12.61
N ILE A 690 1.98 -32.19 12.03
CA ILE A 690 2.63 -31.38 10.99
C ILE A 690 2.26 -31.95 9.64
N ARG A 691 1.74 -31.12 8.75
CA ARG A 691 1.58 -31.45 7.34
C ARG A 691 2.68 -30.76 6.55
N LEU A 692 3.57 -31.55 5.94
CA LEU A 692 4.65 -31.04 5.11
C LEU A 692 4.23 -31.16 3.64
N PRO A 693 4.31 -30.09 2.83
CA PRO A 693 4.07 -30.19 1.39
C PRO A 693 5.16 -31.02 0.69
N ALA A 694 4.93 -31.35 -0.59
CA ALA A 694 5.97 -31.94 -1.43
C ALA A 694 7.24 -31.07 -1.42
N GLY A 695 8.40 -31.69 -1.32
CA GLY A 695 9.65 -30.96 -1.14
C GLY A 695 10.74 -31.77 -0.46
N THR A 696 11.92 -31.17 -0.35
CA THR A 696 13.07 -31.75 0.33
C THR A 696 13.19 -31.13 1.71
N TYR A 697 13.39 -31.98 2.72
CA TYR A 697 13.53 -31.60 4.12
C TYR A 697 14.74 -32.27 4.72
N THR A 698 15.29 -31.65 5.77
CA THR A 698 16.40 -32.23 6.54
C THR A 698 15.99 -32.33 8.01
N LEU A 699 16.00 -33.55 8.55
CA LEU A 699 15.83 -33.85 9.96
C LEU A 699 17.21 -34.04 10.60
N SER A 700 17.53 -33.22 11.60
CA SER A 700 18.82 -33.23 12.27
C SER A 700 18.67 -33.13 13.79
N ALA A 701 19.72 -33.52 14.52
CA ALA A 701 19.77 -33.46 15.97
C ALA A 701 21.18 -33.13 16.50
N GLY A 702 22.02 -32.53 15.66
CA GLY A 702 23.48 -32.50 15.84
C GLY A 702 24.14 -33.86 15.51
N THR A 703 25.40 -34.03 15.91
CA THR A 703 26.14 -35.29 15.74
C THR A 703 25.61 -36.34 16.70
N LEU A 704 24.95 -37.38 16.19
CA LEU A 704 24.46 -38.49 17.00
C LEU A 704 25.53 -39.59 17.15
N PRO A 705 25.71 -40.16 18.35
CA PRO A 705 26.62 -41.29 18.55
C PRO A 705 26.05 -42.58 17.94
N SER A 706 26.90 -43.57 17.75
CA SER A 706 26.49 -44.90 17.29
C SER A 706 25.41 -45.48 18.22
N GLY A 707 24.36 -46.05 17.63
CA GLY A 707 23.23 -46.63 18.36
C GLY A 707 22.09 -45.65 18.65
N VAL A 708 22.24 -44.35 18.37
CA VAL A 708 21.17 -43.35 18.49
C VAL A 708 20.74 -42.84 17.12
N SER A 709 19.45 -42.95 16.82
CA SER A 709 18.85 -42.48 15.56
C SER A 709 17.67 -41.56 15.84
N PHE A 710 17.43 -40.59 14.96
CA PHE A 710 16.27 -39.71 15.04
C PHE A 710 15.34 -39.93 13.85
N TYR A 711 14.06 -40.17 14.15
CA TYR A 711 13.03 -40.48 13.16
C TYR A 711 11.81 -39.59 13.30
N ILE A 712 11.18 -39.31 12.15
CA ILE A 712 9.82 -38.79 12.05
C ILE A 712 8.98 -39.76 11.20
N THR A 713 7.71 -39.98 11.56
CA THR A 713 6.82 -40.97 10.90
C THR A 713 5.54 -40.33 10.37
N PRO A 714 4.99 -40.80 9.25
CA PRO A 714 5.18 -42.13 8.61
C PRO A 714 6.49 -42.29 7.82
N GLY A 715 6.90 -43.55 7.63
CA GLY A 715 8.03 -43.91 6.75
C GLY A 715 9.44 -43.74 7.35
N TYR A 716 9.56 -43.60 8.67
CA TYR A 716 10.84 -43.55 9.41
C TYR A 716 11.88 -42.63 8.77
N LYS A 717 11.46 -41.41 8.40
CA LYS A 717 12.33 -40.45 7.72
C LYS A 717 13.45 -40.01 8.66
N THR A 718 14.66 -39.90 8.13
CA THR A 718 15.86 -39.50 8.87
C THR A 718 16.83 -38.78 7.92
N GLY A 719 17.69 -37.92 8.45
CA GLY A 719 18.58 -37.10 7.63
C GLY A 719 17.81 -36.27 6.59
N THR A 720 18.35 -36.14 5.39
CA THR A 720 17.67 -35.48 4.27
C THR A 720 16.73 -36.46 3.56
N PHE A 721 15.48 -36.04 3.35
CA PHE A 721 14.46 -36.82 2.64
C PHE A 721 13.61 -35.93 1.74
N THR A 722 12.99 -36.54 0.72
CA THR A 722 12.09 -35.85 -0.21
C THR A 722 10.70 -36.47 -0.15
N LEU A 723 9.69 -35.60 -0.14
CA LEU A 723 8.28 -35.95 -0.26
C LEU A 723 7.82 -35.64 -1.69
N GLN A 724 7.19 -36.62 -2.33
CA GLN A 724 6.62 -36.46 -3.68
C GLN A 724 5.27 -35.74 -3.63
N GLU A 725 4.55 -35.92 -2.54
CA GLU A 725 3.25 -35.31 -2.26
C GLU A 725 3.23 -34.85 -0.80
N ALA A 726 2.25 -34.01 -0.45
CA ALA A 726 2.10 -33.58 0.93
C ALA A 726 1.84 -34.77 1.86
N ALA A 727 2.45 -34.78 3.04
CA ALA A 727 2.30 -35.86 4.01
C ALA A 727 2.14 -35.33 5.44
N GLU A 728 1.28 -35.98 6.20
CA GLU A 728 1.09 -35.71 7.63
C GLU A 728 2.03 -36.56 8.46
N PHE A 729 2.72 -35.91 9.40
CA PHE A 729 3.60 -36.54 10.37
C PHE A 729 3.03 -36.42 11.77
N THR A 730 2.97 -37.56 12.47
CA THR A 730 2.28 -37.68 13.76
C THR A 730 3.22 -38.06 14.91
N ILE A 731 4.41 -38.58 14.61
CA ILE A 731 5.38 -39.07 15.60
C ILE A 731 6.77 -38.55 15.25
N ALA A 732 7.50 -38.07 16.26
CA ALA A 732 8.93 -37.81 16.19
C ALA A 732 9.60 -38.41 17.44
N TYR A 733 10.66 -39.18 17.28
CA TYR A 733 11.31 -39.85 18.41
C TYR A 733 12.77 -40.22 18.13
N PHE A 734 13.57 -40.25 19.20
CA PHE A 734 14.88 -40.88 19.18
C PHE A 734 14.74 -42.36 19.47
N ASN A 735 15.35 -43.19 18.64
CA ASN A 735 15.53 -44.61 18.89
C ASN A 735 16.94 -44.86 19.42
N ILE A 736 17.04 -45.54 20.55
CA ILE A 736 18.30 -45.93 21.19
C ILE A 736 18.39 -47.44 21.14
N SER A 737 19.39 -47.94 20.41
CA SER A 737 19.62 -49.37 20.20
C SER A 737 19.90 -50.09 21.52
N LEU A 738 19.60 -51.38 21.54
CA LEU A 738 19.89 -52.26 22.67
C LEU A 738 21.37 -52.14 23.10
N ASN A 739 21.62 -52.14 24.41
CA ASN A 739 22.97 -52.05 25.00
C ASN A 739 23.75 -50.75 24.69
N THR A 740 23.10 -49.68 24.23
CA THR A 740 23.76 -48.37 24.10
C THR A 740 24.03 -47.77 25.49
N ASP A 741 25.26 -47.35 25.73
CA ASP A 741 25.69 -46.65 26.95
C ASP A 741 25.79 -45.14 26.70
N LEU A 742 24.89 -44.38 27.33
CA LEU A 742 24.86 -42.92 27.34
C LEU A 742 25.07 -42.38 28.75
N SER A 743 25.79 -43.10 29.63
CA SER A 743 25.99 -42.70 31.03
C SER A 743 26.65 -41.34 31.20
N ALA A 744 27.49 -40.92 30.25
CA ALA A 744 28.12 -39.61 30.23
C ALA A 744 27.14 -38.46 29.91
N GLY A 745 25.95 -38.78 29.42
CA GLY A 745 24.98 -37.83 28.90
C GLY A 745 25.37 -37.27 27.54
N ILE A 746 24.41 -37.18 26.63
CA ILE A 746 24.55 -36.44 25.37
C ILE A 746 23.49 -35.36 25.32
N THR A 747 23.81 -34.23 24.70
CA THR A 747 22.82 -33.19 24.39
C THR A 747 22.58 -33.19 22.89
N VAL A 748 21.31 -33.30 22.51
CA VAL A 748 20.86 -33.34 21.11
C VAL A 748 19.97 -32.13 20.81
N TYR A 749 19.93 -31.74 19.53
CA TYR A 749 19.35 -30.48 19.07
C TYR A 749 18.33 -30.72 17.94
N PRO A 750 17.14 -31.28 18.26
CA PRO A 750 16.21 -31.79 17.26
C PRO A 750 15.63 -30.67 16.42
N GLN A 751 15.83 -30.73 15.11
CA GLN A 751 15.44 -29.69 14.17
C GLN A 751 15.02 -30.30 12.83
N LEU A 752 13.86 -29.88 12.34
CA LEU A 752 13.35 -30.18 11.01
C LEU A 752 13.34 -28.90 10.19
N GLU A 753 13.94 -28.91 9.01
CA GLU A 753 14.05 -27.71 8.17
C GLU A 753 13.74 -28.04 6.71
N VAL A 754 13.27 -27.04 5.97
CA VAL A 754 13.16 -27.12 4.51
C VAL A 754 14.55 -27.08 3.89
N GLY A 755 14.78 -27.92 2.88
CA GLY A 755 16.03 -27.98 2.12
C GLY A 755 16.87 -29.21 2.44
N SER A 756 18.01 -29.30 1.76
CA SER A 756 18.92 -30.46 1.80
C SER A 756 20.09 -30.32 2.76
N THR A 757 20.16 -29.24 3.53
CA THR A 757 21.30 -28.92 4.40
C THR A 757 20.79 -28.61 5.81
N ALA A 758 21.34 -29.30 6.81
CA ALA A 758 21.10 -28.96 8.20
C ALA A 758 21.82 -27.65 8.54
N THR A 759 21.13 -26.71 9.17
CA THR A 759 21.73 -25.45 9.60
C THR A 759 21.93 -25.41 11.12
N SER A 760 22.42 -24.29 11.66
CA SER A 760 22.57 -24.12 13.11
C SER A 760 21.23 -24.29 13.82
N TYR A 761 21.26 -24.93 14.99
CA TYR A 761 20.06 -25.17 15.78
C TYR A 761 19.39 -23.87 16.23
N GLU A 762 18.07 -23.81 16.08
CA GLU A 762 17.18 -22.86 16.70
C GLU A 762 15.98 -23.62 17.31
N PRO A 763 15.53 -23.25 18.52
CA PRO A 763 14.35 -23.87 19.11
C PRO A 763 13.10 -23.58 18.26
N TYR A 764 12.14 -24.50 18.29
CA TYR A 764 10.83 -24.27 17.69
C TYR A 764 10.11 -23.12 18.40
N THR A 765 9.71 -22.10 17.63
CA THR A 765 9.04 -20.87 18.10
C THR A 765 7.68 -20.64 17.43
N GLY A 766 7.05 -21.73 16.94
CA GLY A 766 5.83 -21.64 16.15
C GLY A 766 4.54 -21.50 16.95
N SER A 767 3.53 -20.94 16.27
CA SER A 767 2.16 -20.80 16.76
C SER A 767 1.16 -21.08 15.64
N ASP A 768 0.04 -21.69 16.01
CA ASP A 768 -1.08 -21.96 15.12
C ASP A 768 -2.14 -20.88 15.31
N TYR A 769 -2.62 -20.32 14.20
CA TYR A 769 -3.67 -19.30 14.13
C TYR A 769 -4.91 -19.96 13.51
N PRO A 770 -5.95 -20.26 14.31
CA PRO A 770 -7.12 -21.00 13.82
C PRO A 770 -7.91 -20.14 12.84
N LEU A 771 -8.35 -20.75 11.74
CA LEU A 771 -9.19 -20.12 10.74
C LEU A 771 -10.67 -20.47 10.97
N LEU A 772 -11.53 -19.63 10.41
CA LEU A 772 -12.97 -19.84 10.39
C LEU A 772 -13.29 -21.04 9.50
N ALA A 773 -14.35 -21.78 9.82
CA ALA A 773 -14.89 -22.76 8.88
C ALA A 773 -15.58 -22.02 7.73
N LEU A 774 -15.01 -22.12 6.53
CA LEU A 774 -15.52 -21.53 5.30
C LEU A 774 -16.05 -22.63 4.37
N GLU A 775 -16.90 -22.25 3.40
CA GLU A 775 -17.13 -23.12 2.24
C GLU A 775 -15.79 -23.40 1.54
N PRO A 776 -15.61 -24.57 0.89
CA PRO A 776 -14.34 -24.91 0.24
C PRO A 776 -13.85 -23.80 -0.70
N LEU A 777 -12.60 -23.38 -0.54
CA LEU A 777 -11.93 -22.42 -1.43
C LEU A 777 -11.52 -23.14 -2.71
N MET A 778 -12.03 -22.67 -3.85
CA MET A 778 -11.85 -23.33 -5.14
C MET A 778 -10.81 -22.61 -6.01
N SER A 779 -10.29 -23.30 -7.03
CA SER A 779 -9.45 -22.72 -8.09
C SER A 779 -9.85 -23.29 -9.44
N LEU A 780 -9.60 -22.54 -10.52
CA LEU A 780 -9.66 -23.05 -11.88
C LEU A 780 -8.25 -23.20 -12.45
N SER A 781 -8.12 -24.01 -13.51
CA SER A 781 -6.84 -24.27 -14.18
C SER A 781 -6.18 -23.05 -14.85
N ASN A 782 -6.89 -21.92 -14.99
CA ASN A 782 -6.32 -20.65 -15.42
C ASN A 782 -5.60 -19.87 -14.29
N GLY A 783 -5.57 -20.41 -13.07
CA GLY A 783 -4.96 -19.76 -11.90
C GLY A 783 -5.88 -18.80 -11.15
N VAL A 784 -7.15 -18.65 -11.56
CA VAL A 784 -8.13 -17.91 -10.77
C VAL A 784 -8.52 -18.76 -9.57
N CYS A 785 -8.38 -18.23 -8.36
CA CYS A 785 -8.75 -18.92 -7.13
C CYS A 785 -9.48 -18.01 -6.14
N ASP A 786 -10.26 -18.65 -5.28
CA ASP A 786 -10.75 -18.04 -4.05
C ASP A 786 -9.58 -17.81 -3.08
N GLU A 787 -9.71 -16.83 -2.20
CA GLU A 787 -8.68 -16.50 -1.22
C GLU A 787 -9.32 -16.10 0.11
N TYR A 788 -8.73 -16.49 1.23
CA TYR A 788 -9.06 -15.97 2.55
C TYR A 788 -7.82 -15.48 3.28
N ASP A 789 -7.74 -14.17 3.53
CA ASP A 789 -6.65 -13.54 4.26
C ASP A 789 -6.92 -13.48 5.76
N ALA A 790 -6.18 -14.27 6.53
CA ALA A 790 -6.31 -14.33 7.98
C ALA A 790 -5.94 -13.00 8.66
N VAL A 791 -5.00 -12.23 8.09
CA VAL A 791 -4.54 -10.96 8.69
C VAL A 791 -5.60 -9.89 8.57
N THR A 792 -6.16 -9.71 7.37
CA THR A 792 -7.16 -8.68 7.11
C THR A 792 -8.59 -9.15 7.38
N GLY A 793 -8.83 -10.46 7.50
CA GLY A 793 -10.15 -11.07 7.63
C GLY A 793 -10.95 -11.07 6.32
N VAL A 794 -10.34 -10.73 5.18
CA VAL A 794 -11.06 -10.63 3.90
C VAL A 794 -11.11 -11.99 3.19
N GLU A 795 -12.32 -12.47 2.94
CA GLU A 795 -12.61 -13.59 2.06
C GLU A 795 -12.99 -13.06 0.67
N THR A 796 -12.29 -13.50 -0.38
CA THR A 796 -12.59 -13.16 -1.77
C THR A 796 -12.95 -14.41 -2.56
N ARG A 797 -14.21 -14.48 -3.01
CA ARG A 797 -14.71 -15.54 -3.88
C ARG A 797 -14.69 -15.10 -5.32
N ARG A 798 -13.91 -15.80 -6.13
CA ARG A 798 -13.82 -15.64 -7.59
C ARG A 798 -14.49 -16.80 -8.32
N ILE A 799 -14.68 -17.93 -7.63
CA ILE A 799 -15.28 -19.13 -8.20
C ILE A 799 -16.73 -19.27 -7.72
N GLY A 800 -17.66 -19.28 -8.68
CA GLY A 800 -19.07 -19.57 -8.47
C GLY A 800 -19.33 -21.06 -8.57
N LYS A 801 -20.28 -21.54 -7.77
CA LYS A 801 -20.79 -22.92 -7.81
C LYS A 801 -22.24 -22.91 -8.29
N LYS A 802 -22.57 -23.71 -9.31
CA LYS A 802 -23.94 -23.89 -9.76
C LYS A 802 -24.24 -25.38 -9.87
N THR A 803 -25.17 -25.84 -9.04
CA THR A 803 -25.79 -27.16 -9.15
C THR A 803 -26.95 -27.06 -10.13
N LEU A 804 -26.96 -27.96 -11.11
CA LEU A 804 -27.96 -28.05 -12.17
C LEU A 804 -29.01 -29.10 -11.80
N ASP A 805 -30.28 -28.72 -11.84
CA ASP A 805 -31.40 -29.57 -11.45
C ASP A 805 -32.46 -29.74 -12.55
N GLY A 806 -32.23 -29.13 -13.72
CA GLY A 806 -33.14 -29.20 -14.87
C GLY A 806 -34.23 -28.14 -14.86
N THR A 807 -34.31 -27.28 -13.83
CA THR A 807 -35.23 -26.13 -13.81
C THR A 807 -34.69 -24.93 -14.60
N GLU A 808 -33.42 -24.98 -15.03
CA GLU A 808 -32.80 -23.89 -15.76
C GLU A 808 -33.35 -23.72 -17.19
N ASN A 809 -33.27 -22.49 -17.71
CA ASN A 809 -33.74 -22.13 -19.05
C ASN A 809 -32.76 -22.55 -20.15
N TRP A 810 -32.56 -23.86 -20.31
CA TRP A 810 -31.74 -24.43 -21.38
C TRP A 810 -32.36 -24.22 -22.76
N ASN A 811 -31.50 -23.88 -23.72
CA ASN A 811 -31.85 -23.73 -25.13
C ASN A 811 -30.94 -24.61 -26.00
N ILE A 812 -31.36 -24.89 -27.23
CA ILE A 812 -30.59 -25.66 -28.22
C ILE A 812 -30.05 -24.74 -29.32
N LEU A 813 -28.79 -24.94 -29.72
CA LEU A 813 -28.18 -24.30 -30.89
C LEU A 813 -28.30 -25.24 -32.09
N SER A 814 -29.45 -25.22 -32.75
CA SER A 814 -29.77 -26.17 -33.83
C SER A 814 -28.79 -26.11 -35.00
N ASP A 815 -28.20 -24.95 -35.27
CA ASP A 815 -27.18 -24.72 -36.29
C ASP A 815 -25.82 -25.36 -35.95
N GLN A 816 -25.59 -25.72 -34.69
CA GLN A 816 -24.37 -26.38 -34.21
C GLN A 816 -24.58 -27.87 -33.89
N CYS A 817 -25.81 -28.36 -33.92
CA CYS A 817 -26.13 -29.78 -33.82
C CYS A 817 -25.75 -30.52 -35.10
N ASN A 818 -25.43 -31.82 -34.99
CA ASN A 818 -25.17 -32.69 -36.13
C ASN A 818 -25.77 -34.09 -35.91
N GLU A 819 -25.52 -35.03 -36.83
CA GLU A 819 -26.08 -36.40 -36.77
C GLU A 819 -25.63 -37.23 -35.55
N THR A 820 -24.61 -36.77 -34.81
CA THR A 820 -24.01 -37.55 -33.71
C THR A 820 -23.99 -36.82 -32.38
N SER A 821 -24.35 -35.53 -32.33
CA SER A 821 -24.29 -34.72 -31.10
C SER A 821 -25.23 -33.52 -31.11
N SER A 822 -25.66 -33.13 -29.92
CA SER A 822 -26.53 -31.97 -29.68
C SER A 822 -25.80 -30.91 -28.86
N PHE A 823 -26.15 -29.65 -29.10
CA PHE A 823 -25.48 -28.49 -28.50
C PHE A 823 -26.49 -27.63 -27.73
N PHE A 824 -26.24 -27.44 -26.45
CA PHE A 824 -27.12 -26.75 -25.51
C PHE A 824 -26.42 -25.53 -24.93
N TYR A 825 -27.21 -24.54 -24.52
CA TYR A 825 -26.69 -23.36 -23.85
C TYR A 825 -27.61 -22.84 -22.76
N LEU A 826 -26.98 -22.20 -21.76
CA LEU A 826 -27.61 -21.56 -20.62
C LEU A 826 -26.93 -20.22 -20.37
N GLY A 827 -27.71 -19.16 -20.19
CA GLY A 827 -27.19 -17.88 -19.73
C GLY A 827 -26.72 -17.98 -18.27
N LEU A 828 -25.45 -17.65 -18.02
CA LEU A 828 -24.80 -17.68 -16.71
C LEU A 828 -23.74 -16.57 -16.65
N PRO A 829 -23.77 -15.65 -15.65
CA PRO A 829 -22.87 -14.50 -15.59
C PRO A 829 -21.44 -14.92 -15.21
N MET A 830 -20.69 -15.40 -16.21
CA MET A 830 -19.34 -15.93 -16.08
C MET A 830 -18.29 -14.89 -16.47
N GLY A 831 -17.17 -14.84 -15.73
CA GLY A 831 -16.01 -13.99 -16.01
C GLY A 831 -14.97 -14.64 -16.93
N GLY A 832 -15.05 -15.95 -17.12
CA GLY A 832 -14.06 -16.74 -17.87
C GLY A 832 -14.68 -17.92 -18.62
N GLY A 833 -13.91 -18.52 -19.54
CA GLY A 833 -14.36 -19.65 -20.35
C GLY A 833 -14.06 -21.04 -19.78
N ILE A 834 -13.24 -21.12 -18.72
CA ILE A 834 -12.89 -22.37 -18.05
C ILE A 834 -13.95 -22.71 -17.01
N VAL A 835 -14.35 -23.98 -16.97
CA VAL A 835 -15.37 -24.51 -16.05
C VAL A 835 -14.96 -25.89 -15.57
N ASP A 836 -14.95 -26.14 -14.27
CA ASP A 836 -14.85 -27.50 -13.76
C ASP A 836 -16.25 -28.08 -13.56
N CYS A 837 -16.47 -29.32 -13.98
CA CYS A 837 -17.79 -29.96 -13.93
C CYS A 837 -17.68 -31.41 -13.45
N THR A 838 -18.62 -31.84 -12.61
CA THR A 838 -18.64 -33.21 -12.09
C THR A 838 -18.86 -34.26 -13.17
N HIS A 839 -19.56 -33.95 -14.27
CA HIS A 839 -19.95 -34.96 -15.28
C HIS A 839 -19.31 -34.73 -16.65
N LEU A 840 -18.80 -33.53 -16.95
CA LEU A 840 -18.35 -33.16 -18.28
C LEU A 840 -16.95 -32.56 -18.24
N ILE A 841 -16.18 -32.81 -19.30
CA ILE A 841 -14.83 -32.26 -19.44
C ILE A 841 -14.90 -30.84 -19.99
N CYS A 842 -14.13 -29.95 -19.36
CA CYS A 842 -13.88 -28.62 -19.91
C CYS A 842 -13.08 -28.71 -21.20
N ARG A 843 -13.64 -28.32 -22.33
CA ARG A 843 -12.92 -28.28 -23.60
C ARG A 843 -13.51 -27.26 -24.55
N THR A 844 -12.65 -26.55 -25.28
CA THR A 844 -13.10 -25.67 -26.36
C THR A 844 -13.86 -26.50 -27.38
N ILE A 845 -15.17 -26.30 -27.44
CA ILE A 845 -16.02 -27.09 -28.33
C ILE A 845 -16.05 -26.42 -29.69
N VAL A 846 -15.47 -27.07 -30.70
CA VAL A 846 -15.47 -26.57 -32.08
C VAL A 846 -16.81 -26.87 -32.74
N SER A 847 -17.38 -25.83 -33.31
CA SER A 847 -18.72 -25.77 -33.89
C SER A 847 -18.70 -26.29 -35.35
N GLY A 848 -19.75 -26.98 -35.81
CA GLY A 848 -19.97 -27.34 -37.23
C GLY A 848 -19.08 -28.44 -37.86
N SER A 849 -18.27 -29.18 -37.10
CA SER A 849 -17.41 -30.27 -37.65
C SER A 849 -17.97 -31.67 -37.36
N GLU A 850 -18.01 -32.52 -38.40
CA GLU A 850 -18.42 -33.94 -38.37
C GLU A 850 -17.44 -34.85 -37.59
N THR A 851 -16.25 -34.36 -37.22
CA THR A 851 -15.18 -35.20 -36.62
C THR A 851 -15.12 -35.20 -35.10
N TYR A 852 -16.00 -34.46 -34.41
CA TYR A 852 -15.99 -34.38 -32.95
C TYR A 852 -17.14 -35.18 -32.33
N THR A 853 -16.82 -36.28 -31.65
CA THR A 853 -17.78 -37.24 -31.08
C THR A 853 -17.81 -37.27 -29.55
N TYR A 854 -17.32 -36.23 -28.89
CA TYR A 854 -17.09 -36.22 -27.44
C TYR A 854 -18.08 -35.34 -26.66
N ASP A 855 -18.28 -35.64 -25.37
CA ASP A 855 -19.12 -34.86 -24.46
C ASP A 855 -18.34 -33.71 -23.81
N GLY A 856 -18.81 -32.47 -23.89
CA GLY A 856 -18.01 -31.33 -23.42
C GLY A 856 -18.83 -30.24 -22.75
N ILE A 857 -18.15 -29.47 -21.91
CA ILE A 857 -18.65 -28.23 -21.34
C ILE A 857 -17.62 -27.11 -21.53
N TYR A 858 -18.07 -25.88 -21.76
CA TYR A 858 -17.21 -24.69 -21.69
C TYR A 858 -18.04 -23.43 -21.45
N GLY A 859 -17.40 -22.41 -20.91
CA GLY A 859 -17.98 -21.09 -20.75
C GLY A 859 -17.59 -20.15 -21.89
N ASN A 860 -18.42 -19.13 -22.10
CA ASN A 860 -18.08 -17.96 -22.88
C ASN A 860 -18.30 -16.70 -22.04
N ALA A 861 -17.19 -16.02 -21.72
CA ALA A 861 -17.21 -14.76 -20.98
C ALA A 861 -17.92 -13.64 -21.76
N VAL A 862 -17.81 -13.64 -23.10
CA VAL A 862 -18.49 -12.67 -23.96
C VAL A 862 -19.95 -13.11 -24.13
N GLY A 863 -20.83 -12.49 -23.35
CA GLY A 863 -22.27 -12.78 -23.34
C GLY A 863 -22.75 -13.62 -22.15
N GLY A 864 -21.84 -14.12 -21.31
CA GLY A 864 -22.18 -14.86 -20.09
C GLY A 864 -23.00 -16.11 -20.40
N THR A 865 -22.40 -17.07 -21.11
CA THR A 865 -23.11 -18.27 -21.56
C THR A 865 -22.29 -19.52 -21.27
N LEU A 866 -22.96 -20.53 -20.71
CA LEU A 866 -22.45 -21.88 -20.54
C LEU A 866 -22.94 -22.75 -21.70
N TYR A 867 -22.05 -23.54 -22.28
CA TYR A 867 -22.36 -24.45 -23.38
C TYR A 867 -22.08 -25.89 -22.99
N ILE A 868 -22.99 -26.79 -23.39
CA ILE A 868 -22.85 -28.24 -23.23
C ILE A 868 -23.04 -28.91 -24.59
N ARG A 869 -22.13 -29.83 -24.94
CA ARG A 869 -22.30 -30.75 -26.06
C ARG A 869 -22.41 -32.17 -25.53
N LEU A 870 -23.40 -32.92 -26.01
CA LEU A 870 -23.59 -34.32 -25.65
C LEU A 870 -23.71 -35.18 -26.91
N ASN A 871 -23.06 -36.35 -26.89
CA ASN A 871 -23.19 -37.38 -27.91
C ASN A 871 -24.61 -37.99 -27.89
N HIS A 872 -25.17 -38.28 -29.06
CA HIS A 872 -26.48 -38.93 -29.18
C HIS A 872 -26.52 -40.34 -28.59
N SER A 873 -25.37 -40.97 -28.31
CA SER A 873 -25.29 -42.23 -27.54
C SER A 873 -25.96 -42.14 -26.17
N HIS A 874 -26.06 -40.94 -25.60
CA HIS A 874 -26.74 -40.68 -24.32
C HIS A 874 -28.25 -40.51 -24.47
N ASN A 875 -28.79 -40.53 -25.68
CA ASN A 875 -30.20 -40.25 -26.01
C ASN A 875 -30.71 -38.86 -25.55
N ILE A 876 -29.81 -37.89 -25.39
CA ILE A 876 -30.14 -36.51 -25.00
C ILE A 876 -30.04 -35.60 -26.23
N THR A 877 -31.16 -35.37 -26.91
CA THR A 877 -31.19 -34.65 -28.20
C THR A 877 -32.02 -33.36 -28.20
N THR A 878 -32.77 -33.10 -27.14
CA THR A 878 -33.63 -31.91 -27.00
C THR A 878 -33.32 -31.17 -25.70
N ALA A 879 -33.67 -29.88 -25.62
CA ALA A 879 -33.47 -29.09 -24.41
C ALA A 879 -34.26 -29.67 -23.22
N GLU A 880 -35.49 -30.13 -23.46
CA GLU A 880 -36.30 -30.86 -22.46
C GLU A 880 -35.65 -32.17 -22.04
N GLY A 881 -35.07 -32.94 -22.97
CA GLY A 881 -34.35 -34.17 -22.64
C GLY A 881 -33.11 -33.90 -21.77
N LEU A 882 -32.40 -32.80 -22.00
CA LEU A 882 -31.29 -32.38 -21.13
C LEU A 882 -31.80 -32.04 -19.73
N LYS A 883 -32.89 -31.27 -19.62
CA LYS A 883 -33.50 -30.90 -18.33
C LYS A 883 -33.93 -32.15 -17.54
N GLU A 884 -34.55 -33.12 -18.21
CA GLU A 884 -34.93 -34.40 -17.60
C GLU A 884 -33.72 -35.18 -17.09
N TRP A 885 -32.63 -35.24 -17.86
CA TRP A 885 -31.39 -35.88 -17.43
C TRP A 885 -30.76 -35.19 -16.21
N LEU A 886 -30.69 -33.85 -16.22
CA LEU A 886 -30.20 -33.07 -15.08
C LEU A 886 -31.04 -33.30 -13.82
N ALA A 887 -32.38 -33.30 -13.96
CA ALA A 887 -33.30 -33.58 -12.87
C ALA A 887 -33.14 -35.01 -12.33
N ALA A 888 -32.91 -35.99 -13.21
CA ALA A 888 -32.65 -37.37 -12.82
C ALA A 888 -31.33 -37.51 -12.04
N GLN A 889 -30.25 -36.89 -12.51
CA GLN A 889 -28.97 -36.86 -11.79
C GLN A 889 -29.11 -36.21 -10.41
N HIS A 890 -29.87 -35.11 -10.32
CA HIS A 890 -30.15 -34.43 -9.07
C HIS A 890 -30.96 -35.32 -8.10
N ALA A 891 -32.01 -35.99 -8.59
CA ALA A 891 -32.82 -36.91 -7.80
C ALA A 891 -32.04 -38.17 -7.34
N ALA A 892 -31.04 -38.59 -8.12
CA ALA A 892 -30.16 -39.71 -7.79
C ALA A 892 -29.09 -39.35 -6.73
N GLY A 893 -28.98 -38.08 -6.33
CA GLY A 893 -27.98 -37.61 -5.36
C GLY A 893 -26.59 -37.37 -5.96
N THR A 894 -26.46 -37.42 -7.29
CA THR A 894 -25.22 -37.11 -8.03
C THR A 894 -25.47 -35.96 -9.00
N PRO A 895 -25.83 -34.76 -8.50
CA PRO A 895 -26.21 -33.67 -9.38
C PRO A 895 -25.03 -33.18 -10.22
N VAL A 896 -25.32 -32.72 -11.44
CA VAL A 896 -24.32 -32.05 -12.27
C VAL A 896 -24.01 -30.70 -11.64
N THR A 897 -22.78 -30.54 -11.19
CA THR A 897 -22.32 -29.33 -10.50
C THR A 897 -21.17 -28.73 -11.28
N ILE A 898 -21.25 -27.42 -11.50
CA ILE A 898 -20.24 -26.65 -12.21
C ILE A 898 -19.59 -25.61 -11.29
N TYR A 899 -18.30 -25.40 -11.49
CA TYR A 899 -17.49 -24.36 -10.87
C TYR A 899 -16.93 -23.45 -11.96
N TYR A 900 -17.18 -22.16 -11.85
CA TYR A 900 -16.89 -21.20 -12.92
C TYR A 900 -16.40 -19.87 -12.36
N GLU A 901 -15.62 -19.13 -13.13
CA GLU A 901 -15.20 -17.80 -12.74
C GLU A 901 -16.42 -16.85 -12.71
N LEU A 902 -16.65 -16.17 -11.59
CA LEU A 902 -17.70 -15.17 -11.44
C LEU A 902 -17.37 -13.93 -12.29
N GLN A 903 -18.38 -13.37 -12.96
CA GLN A 903 -18.21 -12.11 -13.69
C GLN A 903 -17.82 -10.93 -12.76
N THR A 904 -18.26 -10.98 -11.49
CA THR A 904 -17.86 -10.04 -10.45
C THR A 904 -17.51 -10.83 -9.20
N PRO A 905 -16.25 -10.79 -8.72
CA PRO A 905 -15.87 -11.42 -7.47
C PRO A 905 -16.71 -10.91 -6.30
N THR A 906 -16.97 -11.77 -5.33
CA THR A 906 -17.65 -11.37 -4.10
C THR A 906 -16.66 -11.35 -2.94
N THR A 907 -16.78 -10.35 -2.07
CA THR A 907 -15.89 -10.17 -0.93
C THR A 907 -16.69 -10.12 0.36
N THR A 908 -16.28 -10.89 1.36
CA THR A 908 -16.88 -10.91 2.70
C THR A 908 -15.82 -10.53 3.72
N GLN A 909 -16.15 -9.59 4.62
CA GLN A 909 -15.28 -9.18 5.71
C GLN A 909 -15.61 -10.00 6.96
N HIS A 910 -14.60 -10.67 7.50
CA HIS A 910 -14.61 -11.36 8.78
C HIS A 910 -13.72 -10.66 9.80
N ASP A 911 -13.64 -11.19 11.01
CA ASP A 911 -12.77 -10.62 12.05
C ASP A 911 -11.29 -10.85 11.70
N PRO A 912 -10.47 -9.78 11.60
CA PRO A 912 -9.04 -9.90 11.32
C PRO A 912 -8.27 -10.53 12.48
N GLN A 913 -7.20 -11.26 12.16
CA GLN A 913 -6.29 -11.83 13.16
C GLN A 913 -4.94 -11.11 13.18
N THR A 914 -4.41 -10.90 14.38
CA THR A 914 -3.03 -10.42 14.55
C THR A 914 -2.09 -11.62 14.43
N VAL A 915 -1.30 -11.65 13.35
CA VAL A 915 -0.35 -12.74 13.07
C VAL A 915 1.09 -12.23 13.14
N PRO A 916 1.76 -12.34 14.31
CA PRO A 916 3.17 -12.01 14.47
C PRO A 916 4.10 -12.78 13.54
N ALA A 917 5.11 -12.10 13.00
CA ALA A 917 6.24 -12.72 12.33
C ALA A 917 7.27 -13.24 13.35
N VAL A 918 8.03 -14.27 12.95
CA VAL A 918 9.11 -14.86 13.75
C VAL A 918 10.46 -14.43 13.20
N TYR A 919 11.26 -13.76 14.02
CA TYR A 919 12.61 -13.31 13.65
C TYR A 919 13.68 -14.36 14.06
N PRO A 920 14.77 -14.55 13.29
CA PRO A 920 15.18 -13.83 12.07
C PRO A 920 14.60 -14.38 10.76
N THR A 921 13.99 -15.56 10.80
CA THR A 921 13.38 -16.23 9.66
C THR A 921 11.97 -16.65 10.04
N THR A 922 10.99 -16.22 9.26
CA THR A 922 9.60 -16.68 9.41
C THR A 922 9.29 -17.75 8.38
N THR A 923 8.71 -18.86 8.80
CA THR A 923 8.07 -19.83 7.91
C THR A 923 6.57 -19.81 8.13
N VAL A 924 5.81 -19.67 7.05
CA VAL A 924 4.34 -19.60 7.07
C VAL A 924 3.77 -20.69 6.17
N TYR A 925 2.78 -21.42 6.65
CA TYR A 925 2.04 -22.39 5.84
C TYR A 925 0.63 -22.61 6.42
N ALA A 926 -0.29 -23.05 5.58
CA ALA A 926 -1.61 -23.51 6.02
C ALA A 926 -1.65 -25.05 6.04
N ASP A 927 -2.58 -25.60 6.82
CA ASP A 927 -2.83 -27.04 6.82
C ASP A 927 -3.47 -27.54 5.51
N ALA A 928 -4.13 -26.66 4.75
CA ALA A 928 -4.61 -26.93 3.40
C ALA A 928 -4.43 -25.72 2.48
N GLY A 929 -4.22 -25.98 1.18
CA GLY A 929 -3.99 -24.94 0.17
C GLY A 929 -2.58 -24.36 0.17
N GLU A 930 -2.36 -23.42 -0.75
CA GLU A 930 -1.17 -22.57 -0.74
C GLU A 930 -1.42 -21.32 0.09
N ILE A 931 -0.34 -20.65 0.51
CA ILE A 931 -0.43 -19.40 1.26
C ILE A 931 0.29 -18.29 0.51
N ASP A 932 -0.35 -17.13 0.42
CA ASP A 932 0.22 -15.88 -0.07
C ASP A 932 0.48 -14.93 1.11
N VAL A 933 1.73 -14.49 1.25
CA VAL A 933 2.21 -13.79 2.44
C VAL A 933 2.86 -12.47 2.06
N ALA A 934 2.40 -11.40 2.70
CA ALA A 934 3.06 -10.09 2.66
C ALA A 934 3.61 -9.75 4.05
N TYR A 935 4.80 -9.17 4.11
CA TYR A 935 5.49 -8.90 5.38
C TYR A 935 6.46 -7.73 5.28
N ASN A 936 6.83 -7.21 6.45
CA ASN A 936 7.85 -6.17 6.59
C ASN A 936 9.25 -6.75 6.50
N ARG A 937 10.02 -6.32 5.50
CA ARG A 937 11.43 -6.72 5.31
C ARG A 937 12.34 -5.89 6.20
N ASP A 938 13.40 -6.51 6.72
CA ASP A 938 14.42 -5.86 7.53
C ASP A 938 15.24 -4.89 6.66
N SER A 939 15.06 -3.59 6.90
CA SER A 939 15.72 -2.53 6.12
C SER A 939 17.24 -2.64 6.13
N ASN A 940 17.86 -3.12 7.21
CA ASN A 940 19.32 -3.30 7.25
C ASN A 940 19.76 -4.42 6.32
N LYS A 941 19.01 -5.53 6.26
CA LYS A 941 19.27 -6.62 5.31
C LYS A 941 19.09 -6.14 3.87
N ILE A 942 18.04 -5.35 3.59
CA ILE A 942 17.78 -4.79 2.25
C ILE A 942 18.86 -3.81 1.81
N ILE A 943 19.22 -2.86 2.66
CA ILE A 943 20.28 -1.88 2.37
C ILE A 943 21.58 -2.62 2.09
N ASN A 944 21.94 -3.61 2.90
CA ASN A 944 23.15 -4.41 2.66
C ASN A 944 23.11 -5.19 1.33
N GLN A 945 21.96 -5.77 0.97
CA GLN A 945 21.77 -6.44 -0.33
C GLN A 945 21.91 -5.46 -1.49
N LEU A 946 21.28 -4.29 -1.41
CA LEU A 946 21.37 -3.23 -2.42
C LEU A 946 22.81 -2.71 -2.56
N THR A 947 23.48 -2.43 -1.44
CA THR A 947 24.89 -2.02 -1.41
C THR A 947 25.75 -3.09 -2.09
N SER A 948 25.54 -4.37 -1.77
CA SER A 948 26.27 -5.48 -2.40
C SER A 948 26.02 -5.57 -3.90
N ALA A 949 24.77 -5.38 -4.35
CA ALA A 949 24.40 -5.39 -5.77
C ALA A 949 25.01 -4.19 -6.52
N ILE A 950 25.02 -3.00 -5.91
CA ILE A 950 25.63 -1.79 -6.49
C ILE A 950 27.14 -1.95 -6.63
N ILE A 951 27.81 -2.50 -5.60
CA ILE A 951 29.24 -2.84 -5.67
C ILE A 951 29.51 -3.85 -6.79
N ALA A 952 28.67 -4.89 -6.93
CA ALA A 952 28.81 -5.89 -7.99
C ALA A 952 28.65 -5.29 -9.40
N LEU A 953 27.89 -4.21 -9.55
CA LEU A 953 27.73 -3.44 -10.79
C LEU A 953 28.81 -2.37 -10.99
N GLY A 954 29.80 -2.26 -10.09
CA GLY A 954 30.90 -1.32 -10.17
C GLY A 954 30.61 0.09 -9.63
N GLY A 955 29.49 0.28 -8.94
CA GLY A 955 29.16 1.52 -8.23
C GLY A 955 29.85 1.63 -6.87
N THR A 956 29.92 2.85 -6.33
CA THR A 956 30.39 3.13 -4.95
C THR A 956 29.28 3.82 -4.18
N LEU A 957 29.14 3.48 -2.89
CA LEU A 957 28.14 4.02 -1.98
C LEU A 957 28.84 4.31 -0.66
N ASP A 958 29.21 5.58 -0.45
CA ASP A 958 29.72 6.06 0.83
C ASP A 958 28.51 6.29 1.75
N VAL A 959 28.17 5.28 2.55
CA VAL A 959 27.13 5.35 3.60
C VAL A 959 27.69 5.99 4.84
#